data_AF-A0A7C5CPD6-F1
#
_entry.id   AF-A0A7C5CPD6-F1
#
_cell.length_a   1.000
_cell.length_b   1.000
_cell.length_c   1.000
_cell.angle_alpha   90.00
_cell.angle_beta   90.00
_cell.angle_gamma   90.00
#
_symmetry.space_group_name_H-M   'P 1'
#
loop_
_entity.id
_entity.type
_entity.pdbx_description
1 polymer ?
#
loop_
_entity_poly.entity_id
_entity_poly.type
_entity_poly.pdbx_seq_one_letter_code
_entity_poly.pdbx_strand_id
1 'polypeptide(L)'
;MSKKPFPSLPYAPDAIVDTLGVPTAPVLLVGAPGSGKSTLAHRLALAFAREGIPCLCLGADPGNPAFGLPGALSLAAPKGEGWDVLRQEALCTLDAGRFRLPLLLALRRLLEEAGNRPLLIDGPGVVRGVAGRETTTALLETLGRPIVLALAADVPSLPLADELRTLGGEVWHLATPAEARRPGKGARAHRRTAVWDGWLERSHAEPRLLELDAFSLLGTPPPRDEPSAWPGRQVALLRGGRTLTLGEIEACDGSVLRARLPPLDTSADTLLIRDAQRRADGLLGTAEPFVGRRPVTPVPLPPPPPLAESPPLIGRCGPLDYSLVNGVFGDPALHLRLRHAGRSLLFDLGEVGHLSARLAHQVSDVFISHAHMDHLAGFQWLLRSRLGEFPPCRIYGPPGLARHLAAFVESFLWDRIGGRGPLFEITELHGQTLRRWRLQAGIPGMQELSACPTADGVLHEENGFRIRALELDHHTTVLAFAFEPAREIRVRRDRLQALDLEPGPWLRRLKEAILGREPEIPVPLPDGRVRPAGELAEELLLIRPGKRLVYATDLADTPHNRSRLIPFARHAHTFFCESPFLQRDAENAIRNGHLTTRACAGIAAAAEVGVLVPFHFSRRYQANPEAVYDELGTGFPRLLGR
;
A
#
# COMPACT_ATOMS: atom_id res chain seq x y z
N MET A 1 12.64 -20.16 -32.86
CA MET A 1 13.96 -20.81 -32.72
C MET A 1 14.39 -20.75 -31.26
N SER A 2 14.58 -21.89 -30.60
CA SER A 2 15.08 -21.91 -29.21
C SER A 2 16.53 -21.42 -29.18
N LYS A 3 16.83 -20.38 -28.39
CA LYS A 3 18.20 -19.84 -28.28
C LYS A 3 19.07 -20.88 -27.56
N LYS A 4 20.22 -21.24 -28.14
CA LYS A 4 21.17 -22.22 -27.56
C LYS A 4 21.52 -21.83 -26.11
N PRO A 5 21.54 -22.79 -25.16
CA PRO A 5 21.98 -22.52 -23.80
C PRO A 5 23.47 -22.12 -23.79
N PHE A 6 23.85 -21.29 -22.82
CA PHE A 6 25.26 -20.94 -22.60
C PHE A 6 26.04 -22.17 -22.10
N PRO A 7 27.32 -22.33 -22.48
CA PRO A 7 28.17 -23.35 -21.87
C PRO A 7 28.35 -23.06 -20.37
N SER A 8 28.51 -24.10 -19.57
CA SER A 8 28.53 -24.01 -18.10
C SER A 8 29.88 -24.43 -17.53
N LEU A 9 30.35 -23.70 -16.52
CA LEU A 9 31.53 -24.05 -15.71
C LEU A 9 31.17 -24.22 -14.23
N PRO A 10 31.87 -25.11 -13.51
CA PRO A 10 31.70 -25.21 -12.07
C PRO A 10 32.16 -23.90 -11.39
N TYR A 11 31.56 -23.57 -10.24
CA TYR A 11 32.07 -22.53 -9.36
C TYR A 11 33.33 -23.05 -8.64
N ALA A 12 34.41 -23.25 -9.40
CA ALA A 12 35.68 -23.80 -8.94
C ALA A 12 36.83 -23.06 -9.63
N PRO A 13 37.60 -22.22 -8.90
CA PRO A 13 38.67 -21.40 -9.48
C PRO A 13 39.66 -22.19 -10.32
N ASP A 14 40.15 -23.32 -9.82
CA ASP A 14 41.18 -24.11 -10.52
C ASP A 14 40.62 -24.67 -11.85
N ALA A 15 39.39 -25.21 -11.86
CA ALA A 15 38.75 -25.68 -13.09
C ALA A 15 38.48 -24.56 -14.12
N ILE A 16 38.22 -23.33 -13.64
CA ILE A 16 38.08 -22.15 -14.51
C ILE A 16 39.43 -21.78 -15.11
N VAL A 17 40.52 -21.79 -14.33
CA VAL A 17 41.88 -21.54 -14.84
C VAL A 17 42.28 -22.60 -15.88
N ASP A 18 42.01 -23.88 -15.61
CA ASP A 18 42.28 -24.99 -16.53
C ASP A 18 41.55 -24.81 -17.88
N THR A 19 40.32 -24.30 -17.83
CA THR A 19 39.50 -24.07 -19.03
C THR A 19 39.96 -22.83 -19.80
N LEU A 20 40.21 -21.73 -19.10
CA LEU A 20 40.50 -20.44 -19.72
C LEU A 20 41.97 -20.30 -20.15
N GLY A 21 42.89 -21.04 -19.51
CA GLY A 21 44.33 -20.85 -19.70
C GLY A 21 44.77 -19.42 -19.38
N VAL A 22 45.80 -18.92 -20.07
CA VAL A 22 46.20 -17.50 -19.98
C VAL A 22 45.13 -16.64 -20.68
N PRO A 23 44.40 -15.77 -19.97
CA PRO A 23 43.32 -15.00 -20.58
C PRO A 23 43.87 -14.04 -21.65
N THR A 24 43.38 -14.18 -22.88
CA THR A 24 43.74 -13.30 -24.01
C THR A 24 42.89 -12.03 -24.09
N ALA A 25 41.85 -11.94 -23.25
CA ALA A 25 40.96 -10.80 -23.10
C ALA A 25 40.61 -10.60 -21.61
N PRO A 26 40.11 -9.41 -21.22
CA PRO A 26 39.62 -9.18 -19.86
C PRO A 26 38.51 -10.16 -19.49
N VAL A 27 38.57 -10.69 -18.26
CA VAL A 27 37.55 -11.59 -17.72
C VAL A 27 36.58 -10.79 -16.86
N LEU A 28 35.35 -10.63 -17.34
CA LEU A 28 34.30 -9.89 -16.66
C LEU A 28 33.38 -10.83 -15.87
N LEU A 29 33.28 -10.61 -14.56
CA LEU A 29 32.34 -11.31 -13.71
C LEU A 29 31.03 -10.51 -13.62
N VAL A 30 29.91 -11.12 -14.03
CA VAL A 30 28.57 -10.51 -14.00
C VAL A 30 27.58 -11.35 -13.19
N GLY A 31 26.57 -10.70 -12.61
CA GLY A 31 25.60 -11.38 -11.75
C GLY A 31 25.01 -10.49 -10.65
N ALA A 32 23.89 -10.93 -10.08
CA ALA A 32 23.14 -10.17 -9.08
C ALA A 32 23.96 -9.89 -7.80
N PRO A 33 23.56 -8.92 -6.95
CA PRO A 33 24.22 -8.68 -5.68
C PRO A 33 24.10 -9.91 -4.78
N GLY A 34 25.22 -10.39 -4.25
CA GLY A 34 25.25 -11.60 -3.42
C GLY A 34 25.36 -12.92 -4.19
N SER A 35 25.61 -12.91 -5.50
CA SER A 35 25.85 -14.14 -6.27
C SER A 35 27.25 -14.75 -6.09
N GLY A 36 28.13 -14.11 -5.29
CA GLY A 36 29.50 -14.58 -5.05
C GLY A 36 30.55 -14.10 -6.06
N LYS A 37 30.26 -13.08 -6.89
CA LYS A 37 31.21 -12.53 -7.88
C LYS A 37 32.53 -12.08 -7.25
N SER A 38 32.47 -11.20 -6.26
CA SER A 38 33.65 -10.65 -5.59
C SER A 38 34.52 -11.73 -4.96
N THR A 39 33.89 -12.74 -4.35
CA THR A 39 34.58 -13.90 -3.79
C THR A 39 35.25 -14.73 -4.88
N LEU A 40 34.56 -14.94 -6.01
CA LEU A 40 35.13 -15.66 -7.14
C LEU A 40 36.30 -14.89 -7.77
N ALA A 41 36.16 -13.58 -7.99
CA ALA A 41 37.21 -12.74 -8.54
C ALA A 41 38.49 -12.84 -7.71
N HIS A 42 38.38 -12.79 -6.38
CA HIS A 42 39.52 -12.95 -5.48
C HIS A 42 40.15 -14.34 -5.58
N ARG A 43 39.35 -15.41 -5.46
CA ARG A 43 39.87 -16.78 -5.53
C ARG A 43 40.49 -17.11 -6.88
N LEU A 44 39.91 -16.56 -7.96
CA LEU A 44 40.41 -16.72 -9.32
C LEU A 44 41.73 -15.98 -9.53
N ALA A 45 41.89 -14.77 -8.97
CA ALA A 45 43.17 -14.06 -8.99
C ALA A 45 44.29 -14.87 -8.32
N LEU A 46 44.00 -15.49 -7.17
CA LEU A 46 44.95 -16.35 -6.47
C LEU A 46 45.26 -17.65 -7.22
N ALA A 47 44.26 -18.23 -7.89
CA ALA A 47 44.46 -19.43 -8.71
C ALA A 47 45.36 -19.13 -9.92
N PHE A 48 45.10 -18.04 -10.65
CA PHE A 48 45.99 -17.60 -11.74
C PHE A 48 47.41 -17.31 -11.26
N ALA A 49 47.57 -16.66 -10.10
CA ALA A 49 48.88 -16.40 -9.53
C ALA A 49 49.65 -17.69 -9.19
N ARG A 50 48.96 -18.76 -8.75
CA ARG A 50 49.57 -20.08 -8.49
C ARG A 50 50.10 -20.73 -9.78
N GLU A 51 49.41 -20.53 -10.89
CA GLU A 51 49.86 -20.99 -12.22
C GLU A 51 50.89 -20.05 -12.88
N GLY A 52 51.44 -19.08 -12.14
CA GLY A 52 52.44 -18.15 -12.65
C GLY A 52 51.87 -17.06 -13.58
N ILE A 53 50.55 -16.83 -13.55
CA ILE A 53 49.84 -15.82 -14.35
C ILE A 53 49.46 -14.64 -13.43
N PRO A 54 50.28 -13.57 -13.37
CA PRO A 54 49.97 -12.42 -12.52
C PRO A 54 48.78 -11.63 -13.08
N CYS A 55 47.61 -11.81 -12.49
CA CYS A 55 46.40 -11.09 -12.85
C CYS A 55 46.20 -9.83 -12.00
N LEU A 56 45.89 -8.72 -12.67
CA LEU A 56 45.31 -7.56 -12.00
C LEU A 56 43.81 -7.77 -11.78
N CYS A 57 43.26 -7.07 -10.80
CA CYS A 57 41.83 -7.05 -10.55
C CYS A 57 41.30 -5.63 -10.51
N LEU A 58 40.18 -5.41 -11.19
CA LEU A 58 39.46 -4.15 -11.21
C LEU A 58 38.11 -4.32 -10.52
N GLY A 59 37.93 -3.62 -9.41
CA GLY A 59 36.65 -3.54 -8.70
C GLY A 59 35.77 -2.48 -9.33
N ALA A 60 34.73 -2.89 -10.05
CA ALA A 60 33.80 -2.00 -10.77
C ALA A 60 32.49 -1.73 -9.99
N ASP A 61 32.41 -2.13 -8.71
CA ASP A 61 31.27 -1.84 -7.82
C ASP A 61 31.64 -0.76 -6.78
N PRO A 62 31.24 0.50 -6.98
CA PRO A 62 31.54 1.58 -6.04
C PRO A 62 30.67 1.53 -4.77
N GLY A 63 29.62 0.72 -4.72
CA GLY A 63 28.66 0.73 -3.61
C GLY A 63 29.12 -0.09 -2.40
N ASN A 64 29.77 -1.22 -2.66
CA ASN A 64 30.33 -2.10 -1.63
C ASN A 64 31.49 -2.92 -2.20
N PRO A 65 32.61 -2.26 -2.54
CA PRO A 65 33.71 -2.92 -3.23
C PRO A 65 34.30 -4.08 -2.42
N ALA A 66 34.89 -5.04 -3.13
CA ALA A 66 35.65 -6.13 -2.52
C ALA A 66 36.97 -5.61 -1.91
N PHE A 67 37.60 -4.67 -2.61
CA PHE A 67 38.84 -4.00 -2.27
C PHE A 67 38.82 -2.54 -2.76
N GLY A 68 39.64 -1.69 -2.15
CA GLY A 68 39.61 -0.25 -2.43
C GLY A 68 38.46 0.48 -1.73
N LEU A 69 38.10 1.65 -2.25
CA LEU A 69 37.23 2.60 -1.54
C LEU A 69 35.79 2.60 -2.06
N PRO A 70 34.78 2.62 -1.16
CA PRO A 70 33.41 2.96 -1.54
C PRO A 70 33.37 4.34 -2.19
N GLY A 71 32.62 4.47 -3.27
CA GLY A 71 32.57 5.69 -4.06
C GLY A 71 33.65 5.80 -5.12
N ALA A 72 34.48 4.77 -5.33
CA ALA A 72 35.52 4.75 -6.35
C ALA A 72 35.57 3.39 -7.06
N LEU A 73 36.17 3.36 -8.26
CA LEU A 73 36.67 2.13 -8.85
C LEU A 73 38.14 1.95 -8.47
N SER A 74 38.58 0.71 -8.31
CA SER A 74 39.95 0.42 -7.86
C SER A 74 40.59 -0.65 -8.73
N LEU A 75 41.83 -0.42 -9.13
CA LEU A 75 42.72 -1.40 -9.75
C LEU A 75 43.71 -1.88 -8.70
N ALA A 76 43.80 -3.19 -8.50
CA ALA A 76 44.64 -3.79 -7.48
C ALA A 76 45.36 -5.04 -8.00
N ALA A 77 46.49 -5.36 -7.37
CA ALA A 77 47.17 -6.64 -7.49
C ALA A 77 46.86 -7.52 -6.26
N PRO A 78 46.72 -8.83 -6.41
CA PRO A 78 46.59 -9.74 -5.27
C PRO A 78 47.90 -9.73 -4.44
N LYS A 79 47.78 -9.70 -3.11
CA LYS A 79 48.93 -9.72 -2.17
C LYS A 79 48.61 -10.61 -0.97
N GLY A 80 49.04 -11.87 -1.02
CA GLY A 80 48.63 -12.88 -0.04
C GLY A 80 47.10 -13.05 -0.05
N GLU A 81 46.46 -13.05 1.11
CA GLU A 81 44.98 -13.02 1.21
C GLU A 81 44.37 -11.62 1.00
N GLY A 82 45.20 -10.60 0.81
CA GLY A 82 44.80 -9.20 0.66
C GLY A 82 44.95 -8.66 -0.76
N TRP A 83 44.81 -7.34 -0.86
CA TRP A 83 44.91 -6.58 -2.10
C TRP A 83 45.87 -5.42 -1.93
N ASP A 84 46.72 -5.21 -2.93
CA ASP A 84 47.53 -4.01 -3.06
C ASP A 84 46.88 -3.08 -4.08
N VAL A 85 46.29 -1.98 -3.61
CA VAL A 85 45.53 -1.05 -4.47
C VAL A 85 46.52 -0.15 -5.20
N LEU A 86 46.64 -0.34 -6.51
CA LEU A 86 47.59 0.37 -7.36
C LEU A 86 47.05 1.74 -7.80
N ARG A 87 45.76 1.80 -8.14
CA ARG A 87 45.12 3.01 -8.66
C ARG A 87 43.66 3.05 -8.31
N GLN A 88 43.12 4.25 -8.11
CA GLN A 88 41.71 4.48 -7.87
C GLN A 88 41.20 5.62 -8.74
N GLU A 89 39.95 5.50 -9.18
CA GLU A 89 39.25 6.58 -9.88
C GLU A 89 37.95 6.89 -9.14
N ALA A 90 37.86 8.12 -8.62
CA ALA A 90 36.75 8.57 -7.81
C ALA A 90 35.47 8.72 -8.65
N LEU A 91 34.37 8.20 -8.11
CA LEU A 91 33.02 8.43 -8.61
C LEU A 91 32.21 9.32 -7.66
N CYS A 92 32.53 9.34 -6.37
CA CYS A 92 31.76 10.01 -5.32
C CYS A 92 30.27 9.60 -5.32
N THR A 93 29.96 8.37 -5.76
CA THR A 93 28.62 7.78 -5.74
C THR A 93 28.68 6.33 -5.33
N LEU A 94 27.69 5.86 -4.58
CA LEU A 94 27.55 4.46 -4.19
C LEU A 94 26.60 3.67 -5.10
N ASP A 95 26.10 4.31 -6.17
CA ASP A 95 25.12 3.76 -7.09
C ASP A 95 25.70 3.67 -8.51
N ALA A 96 26.19 2.47 -8.86
CA ALA A 96 26.67 2.16 -10.21
C ALA A 96 25.62 2.36 -11.31
N GLY A 97 24.33 2.25 -10.96
CA GLY A 97 23.23 2.42 -11.88
C GLY A 97 22.90 3.88 -12.16
N ARG A 98 23.13 4.80 -11.22
CA ARG A 98 22.79 6.23 -11.39
C ARG A 98 23.81 6.99 -12.24
N PHE A 99 25.11 6.72 -12.05
CA PHE A 99 26.20 7.43 -12.75
C PHE A 99 26.97 6.51 -13.70
N ARG A 100 26.26 5.94 -14.69
CA ARG A 100 26.80 4.94 -15.64
C ARG A 100 27.94 5.48 -16.49
N LEU A 101 27.77 6.67 -17.08
CA LEU A 101 28.81 7.29 -17.91
C LEU A 101 30.10 7.58 -17.10
N PRO A 102 30.04 8.23 -15.92
CA PRO A 102 31.22 8.37 -15.07
C PRO A 102 31.90 7.04 -14.70
N LEU A 103 31.12 6.00 -14.39
CA LEU A 103 31.65 4.66 -14.09
C LEU A 103 32.45 4.11 -15.28
N LEU A 104 31.92 4.21 -16.50
CA LEU A 104 32.59 3.75 -17.72
C LEU A 104 33.86 4.56 -18.04
N LEU A 105 33.83 5.87 -17.85
CA LEU A 105 35.01 6.72 -18.06
C LEU A 105 36.11 6.42 -17.04
N ALA A 106 35.76 6.14 -15.78
CA ALA A 106 36.69 5.69 -14.76
C ALA A 106 37.26 4.30 -15.09
N LEU A 107 36.40 3.38 -15.55
CA LEU A 107 36.82 2.05 -15.98
C LEU A 107 37.83 2.13 -17.12
N ARG A 108 37.53 2.87 -18.20
CA ARG A 108 38.45 3.04 -19.34
C ARG A 108 39.81 3.57 -18.91
N ARG A 109 39.82 4.55 -18.02
CA ARG A 109 41.02 5.13 -17.42
C ARG A 109 41.87 4.13 -16.65
N LEU A 110 41.24 3.19 -15.95
CA LEU A 110 41.92 2.10 -15.23
C LEU A 110 42.33 0.95 -16.17
N LEU A 111 41.61 0.73 -17.27
CA LEU A 111 42.01 -0.23 -18.31
C LEU A 111 43.28 0.23 -19.03
N GLU A 112 43.39 1.53 -19.34
CA GLU A 112 44.61 2.13 -19.87
C GLU A 112 45.80 1.91 -18.93
N GLU A 113 45.60 2.04 -17.62
CA GLU A 113 46.62 1.79 -16.60
C GLU A 113 46.98 0.30 -16.50
N ALA A 114 45.99 -0.60 -16.60
CA ALA A 114 46.22 -2.04 -16.59
C ALA A 114 47.07 -2.49 -17.80
N GLY A 115 46.95 -1.80 -18.94
CA GLY A 115 47.66 -2.14 -20.17
C GLY A 115 47.26 -3.54 -20.67
N ASN A 116 48.24 -4.30 -21.17
CA ASN A 116 48.01 -5.65 -21.72
C ASN A 116 48.11 -6.78 -20.67
N ARG A 117 48.13 -6.45 -19.38
CA ARG A 117 48.22 -7.46 -18.32
C ARG A 117 46.91 -8.23 -18.20
N PRO A 118 46.92 -9.54 -17.88
CA PRO A 118 45.71 -10.29 -17.59
C PRO A 118 44.87 -9.59 -16.53
N LEU A 119 43.57 -9.40 -16.82
CA LEU A 119 42.69 -8.57 -16.00
C LEU A 119 41.40 -9.28 -15.66
N LEU A 120 41.10 -9.36 -14.36
CA LEU A 120 39.81 -9.78 -13.82
C LEU A 120 39.00 -8.55 -13.43
N ILE A 121 37.72 -8.52 -13.80
CA ILE A 121 36.83 -7.39 -13.53
C ILE A 121 35.64 -7.87 -12.70
N ASP A 122 35.55 -7.42 -11.44
CA ASP A 122 34.38 -7.63 -10.60
C ASP A 122 33.32 -6.59 -10.96
N GLY A 123 32.36 -6.99 -11.80
CA GLY A 123 31.33 -6.11 -12.34
C GLY A 123 30.30 -5.64 -11.31
N PRO A 124 29.63 -4.50 -11.57
CA PRO A 124 28.60 -3.98 -10.68
C PRO A 124 27.42 -4.96 -10.57
N GLY A 125 26.81 -5.05 -9.38
CA GLY A 125 25.66 -5.91 -9.13
C GLY A 125 24.33 -5.45 -9.76
N VAL A 126 24.35 -4.55 -10.75
CA VAL A 126 23.13 -3.97 -11.35
C VAL A 126 22.72 -4.79 -12.56
N VAL A 127 21.75 -5.70 -12.38
CA VAL A 127 21.32 -6.65 -13.43
C VAL A 127 19.85 -6.55 -13.82
N ARG A 128 19.15 -5.47 -13.41
CA ARG A 128 17.72 -5.27 -13.66
C ARG A 128 17.43 -3.88 -14.23
N GLY A 129 16.36 -3.79 -15.02
CA GLY A 129 15.85 -2.55 -15.57
C GLY A 129 16.82 -1.87 -16.55
N VAL A 130 16.53 -0.60 -16.85
CA VAL A 130 17.33 0.23 -17.77
C VAL A 130 18.79 0.31 -17.31
N ALA A 131 19.01 0.55 -16.01
CA ALA A 131 20.35 0.68 -15.46
C ALA A 131 21.20 -0.60 -15.67
N GLY A 132 20.61 -1.79 -15.51
CA GLY A 132 21.31 -3.05 -15.76
C GLY A 132 21.65 -3.24 -17.24
N ARG A 133 20.66 -3.07 -18.12
CA ARG A 133 20.85 -3.21 -19.57
C ARG A 133 21.94 -2.28 -20.09
N GLU A 134 21.83 -0.98 -19.82
CA GLU A 134 22.80 0.01 -20.31
C GLU A 134 24.21 -0.19 -19.74
N THR A 135 24.32 -0.49 -18.44
CA THR A 135 25.64 -0.70 -17.82
C THR A 135 26.31 -1.95 -18.40
N THR A 136 25.59 -3.06 -18.53
CA THR A 136 26.15 -4.29 -19.11
C THR A 136 26.52 -4.11 -20.57
N THR A 137 25.64 -3.55 -21.40
CA THR A 137 25.94 -3.25 -22.81
C THR A 137 27.22 -2.42 -22.93
N ALA A 138 27.29 -1.30 -22.19
CA ALA A 138 28.43 -0.40 -22.30
C ALA A 138 29.73 -1.00 -21.74
N LEU A 139 29.66 -1.85 -20.71
CA LEU A 139 30.83 -2.59 -20.21
C LEU A 139 31.37 -3.55 -21.26
N LEU A 140 30.50 -4.34 -21.91
CA LEU A 140 30.90 -5.31 -22.93
C LEU A 140 31.52 -4.63 -24.15
N GLU A 141 30.96 -3.49 -24.57
CA GLU A 141 31.51 -2.68 -25.66
C GLU A 141 32.86 -2.05 -25.29
N THR A 142 32.95 -1.45 -24.09
CA THR A 142 34.20 -0.81 -23.62
C THR A 142 35.35 -1.81 -23.51
N LEU A 143 35.04 -3.06 -23.14
CA LEU A 143 36.03 -4.14 -22.99
C LEU A 143 36.36 -4.86 -24.29
N GLY A 144 35.69 -4.54 -25.40
CA GLY A 144 35.99 -5.11 -26.71
C GLY A 144 35.77 -6.62 -26.81
N ARG A 145 34.58 -7.10 -26.38
CA ARG A 145 34.18 -8.53 -26.35
C ARG A 145 34.97 -9.37 -25.33
N PRO A 146 34.80 -9.11 -24.02
CA PRO A 146 35.50 -9.83 -22.95
C PRO A 146 35.04 -11.30 -22.83
N ILE A 147 35.83 -12.08 -22.09
CA ILE A 147 35.38 -13.37 -21.54
C ILE A 147 34.46 -13.07 -20.37
N VAL A 148 33.24 -13.58 -20.37
CA VAL A 148 32.21 -13.29 -19.35
C VAL A 148 31.93 -14.53 -18.52
N LEU A 149 32.14 -14.41 -17.22
CA LEU A 149 31.70 -15.39 -16.23
C LEU A 149 30.39 -14.90 -15.60
N ALA A 150 29.27 -15.48 -16.02
CA ALA A 150 27.95 -15.05 -15.64
C ALA A 150 27.35 -15.93 -14.53
N LEU A 151 27.25 -15.37 -13.32
CA LEU A 151 26.80 -16.08 -12.12
C LEU A 151 25.28 -15.96 -11.96
N ALA A 152 24.56 -17.06 -12.11
CA ALA A 152 23.12 -17.14 -11.89
C ALA A 152 22.69 -18.54 -11.41
N ALA A 153 21.55 -18.63 -10.74
CA ALA A 153 21.04 -19.90 -10.21
C ALA A 153 20.57 -20.87 -11.32
N ASP A 154 20.11 -20.36 -12.47
CA ASP A 154 19.51 -21.20 -13.51
C ASP A 154 19.86 -20.69 -14.93
N VAL A 155 20.33 -21.59 -15.80
CA VAL A 155 20.92 -21.34 -17.14
C VAL A 155 19.97 -20.64 -18.14
N PRO A 156 18.65 -20.93 -18.22
CA PRO A 156 17.73 -20.17 -19.04
C PRO A 156 17.35 -18.81 -18.42
N SER A 157 17.68 -18.55 -17.15
CA SER A 157 17.29 -17.34 -16.40
C SER A 157 18.38 -16.27 -16.26
N LEU A 158 19.50 -16.41 -17.00
CA LEU A 158 20.61 -15.47 -16.95
C LEU A 158 20.12 -14.03 -17.17
N PRO A 159 20.31 -13.12 -16.19
CA PRO A 159 19.95 -11.72 -16.37
C PRO A 159 20.70 -11.16 -17.57
N LEU A 160 20.00 -10.40 -18.41
CA LEU A 160 20.60 -9.72 -19.57
C LEU A 160 21.20 -10.71 -20.60
N ALA A 161 20.65 -11.93 -20.70
CA ALA A 161 21.14 -12.98 -21.60
C ALA A 161 21.24 -12.54 -23.07
N ASP A 162 20.39 -11.63 -23.53
CA ASP A 162 20.43 -11.15 -24.91
C ASP A 162 21.61 -10.22 -25.14
N GLU A 163 21.85 -9.27 -24.23
CA GLU A 163 23.04 -8.43 -24.24
C GLU A 163 24.33 -9.26 -24.17
N LEU A 164 24.36 -10.27 -23.29
CA LEU A 164 25.49 -11.18 -23.14
C LEU A 164 25.75 -12.00 -24.41
N ARG A 165 24.71 -12.54 -25.07
CA ARG A 165 24.87 -13.30 -26.33
C ARG A 165 25.35 -12.43 -27.48
N THR A 166 24.86 -11.19 -27.56
CA THR A 166 25.14 -10.30 -28.69
C THR A 166 26.51 -9.65 -28.58
N LEU A 167 26.92 -9.22 -27.38
CA LEU A 167 28.11 -8.38 -27.19
C LEU A 167 29.24 -9.10 -26.44
N GLY A 168 28.96 -10.21 -25.76
CA GLY A 168 29.99 -11.05 -25.16
C GLY A 168 30.93 -11.63 -26.21
N GLY A 169 32.21 -11.75 -25.86
CA GLY A 169 33.16 -12.54 -26.65
C GLY A 169 32.88 -14.01 -26.46
N GLU A 170 33.13 -14.47 -25.24
CA GLU A 170 32.93 -15.83 -24.77
C GLU A 170 32.14 -15.78 -23.46
N VAL A 171 31.02 -16.49 -23.35
CA VAL A 171 30.14 -16.38 -22.16
C VAL A 171 29.94 -17.73 -21.52
N TRP A 172 30.33 -17.85 -20.26
CA TRP A 172 30.17 -19.04 -19.44
C TRP A 172 29.15 -18.80 -18.33
N HIS A 173 28.22 -19.73 -18.17
CA HIS A 173 27.31 -19.76 -17.02
C HIS A 173 27.99 -20.45 -15.83
N LEU A 174 27.88 -19.83 -14.65
CA LEU A 174 28.31 -20.43 -13.39
C LEU A 174 27.13 -20.47 -12.43
N ALA A 175 26.88 -21.64 -11.84
CA ALA A 175 25.89 -21.78 -10.78
C ALA A 175 26.32 -20.97 -9.54
N THR A 176 25.38 -20.25 -8.93
CA THR A 176 25.62 -19.51 -7.69
C THR A 176 25.86 -20.50 -6.54
N PRO A 177 26.95 -20.36 -5.73
CA PRO A 177 27.24 -21.32 -4.68
C PRO A 177 26.21 -21.24 -3.55
N ALA A 178 25.97 -22.35 -2.85
CA ALA A 178 24.94 -22.45 -1.81
C ALA A 178 25.17 -21.49 -0.63
N GLU A 179 26.42 -21.12 -0.37
CA GLU A 179 26.85 -20.17 0.66
C GLU A 179 26.63 -18.70 0.24
N ALA A 180 26.37 -18.43 -1.04
CA ALA A 180 26.15 -17.08 -1.51
C ALA A 180 24.89 -16.50 -0.88
N ARG A 181 25.06 -15.37 -0.19
CA ARG A 181 23.97 -14.64 0.46
C ARG A 181 24.09 -13.17 0.11
N ARG A 182 22.95 -12.55 -0.20
CA ARG A 182 22.89 -11.10 -0.37
C ARG A 182 23.02 -10.44 1.01
N PRO A 183 24.07 -9.65 1.28
CA PRO A 183 24.19 -8.99 2.57
C PRO A 183 23.05 -7.99 2.76
N GLY A 184 22.50 -7.93 3.97
CA GLY A 184 21.43 -7.00 4.33
C GLY A 184 21.80 -5.54 4.05
N LYS A 185 20.81 -4.66 3.83
CA LYS A 185 21.05 -3.23 3.55
C LYS A 185 21.89 -2.57 4.65
N GLY A 186 21.58 -2.84 5.93
CA GLY A 186 22.34 -2.33 7.08
C GLY A 186 23.78 -2.85 7.12
N ALA A 187 23.99 -4.17 6.98
CA ALA A 187 25.32 -4.76 6.96
C ALA A 187 26.24 -4.18 5.87
N ARG A 188 25.70 -3.93 4.67
CA ARG A 188 26.45 -3.24 3.59
C ARG A 188 26.82 -1.81 3.96
N ALA A 189 25.88 -1.08 4.58
CA ALA A 189 26.13 0.29 5.03
C ALA A 189 27.21 0.34 6.12
N HIS A 190 27.17 -0.54 7.11
CA HIS A 190 28.22 -0.63 8.12
C HIS A 190 29.58 -1.01 7.53
N ARG A 191 29.64 -2.05 6.69
CA ARG A 191 30.90 -2.50 6.06
C ARG A 191 31.58 -1.37 5.28
N ARG A 192 30.85 -0.71 4.38
CA ARG A 192 31.44 0.37 3.57
C ARG A 192 31.82 1.59 4.42
N THR A 193 31.05 1.89 5.47
CA THR A 193 31.39 2.98 6.41
C THR A 193 32.69 2.67 7.13
N ALA A 194 32.87 1.44 7.64
CA ALA A 194 34.10 1.02 8.28
C ALA A 194 35.32 1.07 7.33
N VAL A 195 35.16 0.66 6.06
CA VAL A 195 36.23 0.78 5.05
C VAL A 195 36.61 2.25 4.81
N TRP A 196 35.61 3.12 4.72
CA TRP A 196 35.81 4.55 4.50
C TRP A 196 36.47 5.25 5.68
N ASP A 197 36.01 4.98 6.90
CA ASP A 197 36.55 5.54 8.14
C ASP A 197 38.00 5.08 8.36
N GLY A 198 38.26 3.78 8.23
CA GLY A 198 39.60 3.23 8.34
C GLY A 198 40.55 3.68 7.23
N TRP A 199 40.03 4.18 6.11
CA TRP A 199 40.86 4.83 5.10
C TRP A 199 41.19 6.27 5.47
N LEU A 200 40.21 7.08 5.90
CA LEU A 200 40.46 8.46 6.34
C LEU A 200 41.48 8.52 7.49
N GLU A 201 41.42 7.55 8.40
CA GLU A 201 42.39 7.41 9.49
C GLU A 201 43.79 7.02 8.99
N ARG A 202 43.91 5.93 8.20
CA ARG A 202 45.22 5.44 7.70
C ARG A 202 45.90 6.37 6.69
N SER A 203 45.12 7.21 6.01
CA SER A 203 45.64 8.21 5.07
C SER A 203 46.01 9.54 5.74
N HIS A 204 45.90 9.63 7.08
CA HIS A 204 46.17 10.84 7.85
C HIS A 204 45.39 12.05 7.32
N ALA A 205 44.09 11.86 7.05
CA ALA A 205 43.25 12.90 6.50
C ALA A 205 42.96 14.00 7.54
N GLU A 206 43.32 15.24 7.21
CA GLU A 206 43.17 16.40 8.08
C GLU A 206 42.20 17.44 7.47
N PRO A 207 41.53 18.27 8.28
CA PRO A 207 40.70 19.35 7.77
C PRO A 207 41.53 20.36 6.96
N ARG A 208 41.10 20.63 5.73
CA ARG A 208 41.66 21.64 4.83
C ARG A 208 40.57 22.57 4.33
N LEU A 209 40.91 23.85 4.17
CA LEU A 209 40.04 24.85 3.56
C LEU A 209 40.33 24.91 2.06
N LEU A 210 39.27 24.87 1.26
CA LEU A 210 39.31 24.91 -0.20
C LEU A 210 38.39 26.03 -0.68
N GLU A 211 38.94 26.97 -1.44
CA GLU A 211 38.13 27.98 -2.12
C GLU A 211 37.46 27.35 -3.34
N LEU A 212 36.14 27.18 -3.33
CA LEU A 212 35.36 26.57 -4.41
C LEU A 212 35.60 27.25 -5.76
N ASP A 213 35.83 28.56 -5.77
CA ASP A 213 36.10 29.34 -6.99
C ASP A 213 37.50 29.11 -7.57
N ALA A 214 38.41 28.51 -6.81
CA ALA A 214 39.73 28.12 -7.29
C ALA A 214 39.71 26.77 -8.06
N PHE A 215 38.58 26.06 -8.10
CA PHE A 215 38.47 24.75 -8.72
C PHE A 215 37.36 24.68 -9.77
N SER A 216 37.57 23.84 -10.78
CA SER A 216 36.47 23.38 -11.63
C SER A 216 35.58 22.41 -10.83
N LEU A 217 34.28 22.66 -10.76
CA LEU A 217 33.33 21.78 -10.08
C LEU A 217 32.74 20.74 -11.04
N LEU A 218 32.96 19.46 -10.76
CA LEU A 218 32.38 18.33 -11.51
C LEU A 218 31.39 17.54 -10.65
N GLY A 219 30.42 16.92 -11.33
CA GLY A 219 29.43 16.04 -10.72
C GLY A 219 28.10 16.74 -10.46
N THR A 220 27.54 16.50 -9.29
CA THR A 220 26.26 17.07 -8.84
C THR A 220 26.43 17.66 -7.44
N PRO A 221 27.26 18.70 -7.27
CA PRO A 221 27.40 19.38 -5.98
C PRO A 221 26.06 20.02 -5.57
N PRO A 222 25.79 20.15 -4.26
CA PRO A 222 24.65 20.94 -3.79
C PRO A 222 24.76 22.41 -4.21
N PRO A 223 23.66 23.18 -4.17
CA PRO A 223 23.73 24.62 -4.32
C PRO A 223 24.56 25.28 -3.22
N ARG A 224 25.26 26.36 -3.56
CA ARG A 224 26.15 27.09 -2.64
C ARG A 224 25.38 27.83 -1.55
N ASP A 225 24.14 28.23 -1.83
CA ASP A 225 23.22 28.89 -0.91
C ASP A 225 22.54 27.92 0.08
N GLU A 226 22.85 26.62 0.01
CA GLU A 226 22.38 25.62 0.96
C GLU A 226 23.54 24.95 1.72
N PRO A 227 24.18 25.63 2.70
CA PRO A 227 25.28 25.08 3.51
C PRO A 227 24.97 23.72 4.16
N SER A 228 23.71 23.49 4.52
CA SER A 228 23.27 22.26 5.21
C SER A 228 23.39 20.99 4.35
N ALA A 229 23.43 21.12 3.02
CA ALA A 229 23.44 20.00 2.09
C ALA A 229 24.85 19.46 1.77
N TRP A 230 25.90 20.15 2.22
CA TRP A 230 27.30 19.83 1.93
C TRP A 230 27.95 18.84 2.91
N PRO A 231 27.77 18.94 4.24
CA PRO A 231 28.43 18.06 5.21
C PRO A 231 28.20 16.56 4.95
N GLY A 232 29.23 15.78 5.23
CA GLY A 232 29.27 14.33 5.07
C GLY A 232 29.42 13.85 3.63
N ARG A 233 29.37 14.71 2.60
CA ARG A 233 29.54 14.28 1.21
C ARG A 233 30.98 13.86 0.94
N GLN A 234 31.14 12.84 0.10
CA GLN A 234 32.45 12.54 -0.47
C GLN A 234 32.83 13.62 -1.48
N VAL A 235 34.09 14.04 -1.40
CA VAL A 235 34.74 14.94 -2.37
C VAL A 235 36.01 14.28 -2.88
N ALA A 236 36.34 14.48 -4.15
CA ALA A 236 37.62 14.06 -4.70
C ALA A 236 38.35 15.23 -5.35
N LEU A 237 39.66 15.28 -5.13
CA LEU A 237 40.57 16.22 -5.76
C LEU A 237 41.14 15.58 -7.02
N LEU A 238 40.95 16.22 -8.17
CA LEU A 238 41.44 15.73 -9.45
C LEU A 238 42.46 16.71 -10.05
N ARG A 239 43.33 16.18 -10.92
CA ARG A 239 44.19 16.95 -11.82
C ARG A 239 44.17 16.32 -13.21
N GLY A 240 43.87 17.12 -14.23
CA GLY A 240 43.71 16.58 -15.60
C GLY A 240 42.66 15.45 -15.69
N GLY A 241 41.65 15.49 -14.82
CA GLY A 241 40.61 14.46 -14.72
C GLY A 241 41.03 13.14 -14.08
N ARG A 242 42.25 13.02 -13.55
CA ARG A 242 42.72 11.86 -12.79
C ARG A 242 42.57 12.12 -11.29
N THR A 243 42.17 11.09 -10.55
CA THR A 243 42.00 11.18 -9.10
C THR A 243 43.35 11.29 -8.39
N LEU A 244 43.53 12.35 -7.58
CA LEU A 244 44.67 12.51 -6.69
C LEU A 244 44.35 11.96 -5.29
N THR A 245 43.22 12.36 -4.74
CA THR A 245 42.73 11.84 -3.45
C THR A 245 41.22 12.00 -3.32
N LEU A 246 40.65 11.33 -2.33
CA LEU A 246 39.27 11.51 -1.90
C LEU A 246 39.23 12.16 -0.50
N GLY A 247 38.05 12.49 -0.02
CA GLY A 247 37.87 13.07 1.30
C GLY A 247 36.40 13.21 1.63
N GLU A 248 36.15 13.77 2.80
CA GLU A 248 34.80 14.01 3.30
C GLU A 248 34.62 15.48 3.63
N ILE A 249 33.53 16.07 3.16
CA ILE A 249 33.19 17.46 3.43
C ILE A 249 32.68 17.58 4.87
N GLU A 250 33.27 18.47 5.65
CA GLU A 250 32.83 18.76 7.02
C GLU A 250 31.84 19.92 7.06
N ALA A 251 32.11 20.98 6.30
CA ALA A 251 31.26 22.17 6.23
C ALA A 251 31.50 22.93 4.92
N CYS A 252 30.54 23.76 4.53
CA CYS A 252 30.65 24.71 3.43
C CYS A 252 30.08 26.05 3.89
N ASP A 253 30.86 27.12 3.80
CA ASP A 253 30.44 28.49 4.13
C ASP A 253 30.69 29.39 2.90
N GLY A 254 29.62 29.68 2.16
CA GLY A 254 29.69 30.46 0.92
C GLY A 254 30.57 29.81 -0.14
N SER A 255 31.76 30.40 -0.37
CA SER A 255 32.78 29.89 -1.30
C SER A 255 33.82 28.99 -0.64
N VAL A 256 33.84 28.88 0.69
CA VAL A 256 34.88 28.17 1.42
C VAL A 256 34.38 26.80 1.85
N LEU A 257 34.99 25.75 1.31
CA LEU A 257 34.70 24.37 1.64
C LEU A 257 35.73 23.86 2.65
N ARG A 258 35.27 23.40 3.81
CA ARG A 258 36.11 22.67 4.77
C ARG A 258 35.94 21.17 4.54
N ALA A 259 37.00 20.51 4.09
CA ALA A 259 36.99 19.08 3.80
C ALA A 259 38.16 18.36 4.48
N ARG A 260 37.89 17.18 5.03
CA ARG A 260 38.91 16.29 5.59
C ARG A 260 39.56 15.49 4.47
N LEU A 261 40.83 15.76 4.22
CA LEU A 261 41.58 15.28 3.05
C LEU A 261 42.98 14.79 3.45
N PRO A 262 43.47 13.68 2.86
CA PRO A 262 44.86 13.26 3.00
C PRO A 262 45.86 14.34 2.54
N PRO A 263 47.11 14.30 3.01
CA PRO A 263 48.15 15.17 2.48
C PRO A 263 48.37 14.92 0.99
N LEU A 264 48.62 16.02 0.27
CA LEU A 264 48.85 16.03 -1.17
C LEU A 264 50.13 16.82 -1.47
N ASP A 265 51.03 16.20 -2.23
CA ASP A 265 52.26 16.82 -2.71
C ASP A 265 52.07 17.55 -4.04
N THR A 266 50.90 17.42 -4.66
CA THR A 266 50.58 17.95 -5.98
C THR A 266 49.31 18.79 -5.93
N SER A 267 49.29 19.92 -6.64
CA SER A 267 48.09 20.77 -6.73
C SER A 267 46.98 20.11 -7.55
N ALA A 268 45.74 20.26 -7.08
CA ALA A 268 44.53 19.85 -7.79
C ALA A 268 43.92 21.04 -8.54
N ASP A 269 43.19 20.78 -9.62
CA ASP A 269 42.50 21.79 -10.45
C ASP A 269 40.97 21.63 -10.43
N THR A 270 40.47 20.50 -9.92
CA THR A 270 39.07 20.11 -10.03
C THR A 270 38.59 19.46 -8.73
N LEU A 271 37.36 19.80 -8.31
CA LEU A 271 36.62 19.09 -7.26
C LEU A 271 35.53 18.24 -7.89
N LEU A 272 35.47 16.96 -7.54
CA LEU A 272 34.36 16.08 -7.88
C LEU A 272 33.51 15.82 -6.64
N ILE A 273 32.22 16.17 -6.73
CA ILE A 273 31.23 15.95 -5.67
C ILE A 273 29.97 15.37 -6.31
N ARG A 274 29.45 14.28 -5.75
CA ARG A 274 28.16 13.70 -6.16
C ARG A 274 27.34 13.30 -4.93
N ASP A 275 26.67 12.15 -4.97
CA ASP A 275 25.65 11.76 -4.01
C ASP A 275 26.11 10.72 -2.99
N ALA A 276 27.39 10.33 -2.92
CA ALA A 276 27.87 9.58 -1.77
C ALA A 276 27.99 10.51 -0.55
N GLN A 277 27.34 10.15 0.55
CA GLN A 277 27.25 10.98 1.75
C GLN A 277 27.17 10.14 3.03
N ARG A 278 27.86 10.57 4.09
CA ARG A 278 27.59 10.15 5.47
C ARG A 278 26.28 10.77 5.94
N ARG A 279 25.29 9.93 6.18
CA ARG A 279 23.97 10.35 6.65
C ARG A 279 23.99 10.65 8.15
N ALA A 280 22.91 11.24 8.65
CA ALA A 280 22.75 11.59 10.06
C ALA A 280 22.85 10.38 11.02
N ASP A 281 22.61 9.16 10.52
CA ASP A 281 22.82 7.91 11.26
C ASP A 281 24.31 7.49 11.36
N GLY A 282 25.22 8.32 10.85
CA GLY A 282 26.66 8.07 10.80
C GLY A 282 27.09 7.13 9.68
N LEU A 283 26.15 6.55 8.91
CA LEU A 283 26.44 5.56 7.89
C LEU A 283 26.56 6.20 6.50
N LEU A 284 27.56 5.74 5.76
CA LEU A 284 27.73 6.11 4.36
C LEU A 284 26.53 5.60 3.55
N GLY A 285 26.02 6.43 2.66
CA GLY A 285 24.85 6.18 1.83
C GLY A 285 24.76 7.09 0.63
N THR A 286 23.60 7.06 0.00
CA THR A 286 23.27 7.94 -1.12
C THR A 286 22.49 9.12 -0.57
N ALA A 287 23.00 10.33 -0.78
CA ALA A 287 22.36 11.59 -0.49
C ALA A 287 21.00 11.65 -1.19
N GLU A 288 20.03 12.25 -0.52
CA GLU A 288 18.77 12.56 -1.17
C GLU A 288 19.03 13.56 -2.32
N PRO A 289 18.36 13.39 -3.48
CA PRO A 289 18.44 14.38 -4.54
C PRO A 289 18.06 15.73 -3.96
N PHE A 290 18.90 16.75 -4.20
CA PHE A 290 18.53 18.11 -3.89
C PHE A 290 17.44 18.53 -4.88
N VAL A 291 16.19 18.34 -4.50
CA VAL A 291 15.05 18.97 -5.18
C VAL A 291 15.08 20.40 -4.67
N GLY A 292 15.51 21.35 -5.49
CA GLY A 292 15.46 22.77 -5.18
C GLY A 292 14.05 23.14 -4.73
N ARG A 293 13.82 23.12 -3.42
CA ARG A 293 12.59 23.62 -2.83
C ARG A 293 12.70 25.12 -2.95
N ARG A 294 12.17 25.70 -4.03
CA ARG A 294 11.54 27.00 -3.88
C ARG A 294 10.27 26.71 -3.06
N PRO A 295 10.19 27.10 -1.78
CA PRO A 295 8.93 26.97 -1.08
C PRO A 295 7.97 27.96 -1.75
N VAL A 296 7.05 27.46 -2.58
CA VAL A 296 5.75 28.11 -2.67
C VAL A 296 5.16 27.89 -1.30
N THR A 297 5.18 28.91 -0.44
CA THR A 297 4.46 28.87 0.83
C THR A 297 3.02 28.50 0.48
N PRO A 298 2.51 27.33 0.88
CA PRO A 298 1.10 27.07 0.74
C PRO A 298 0.42 28.17 1.53
N VAL A 299 -0.44 28.96 0.91
CA VAL A 299 -1.43 29.73 1.67
C VAL A 299 -2.10 28.67 2.55
N PRO A 300 -2.05 28.77 3.89
CA PRO A 300 -2.76 27.85 4.74
C PRO A 300 -4.22 27.94 4.27
N LEU A 301 -4.71 26.88 3.63
CA LEU A 301 -6.13 26.79 3.41
C LEU A 301 -6.73 26.89 4.81
N PRO A 302 -7.76 27.72 5.02
CA PRO A 302 -8.51 27.64 6.26
C PRO A 302 -8.81 26.16 6.49
N PRO A 303 -8.70 25.66 7.75
CA PRO A 303 -9.06 24.28 8.02
C PRO A 303 -10.42 24.03 7.37
N PRO A 304 -10.60 22.91 6.63
CA PRO A 304 -11.86 22.65 5.97
C PRO A 304 -12.95 22.84 7.02
N PRO A 305 -14.04 23.58 6.72
CA PRO A 305 -15.13 23.71 7.66
C PRO A 305 -15.53 22.29 8.09
N PRO A 306 -15.90 22.08 9.37
CA PRO A 306 -16.30 20.76 9.83
C PRO A 306 -17.34 20.19 8.85
N LEU A 307 -16.96 19.10 8.18
CA LEU A 307 -17.72 18.50 7.08
C LEU A 307 -19.07 17.95 7.52
N ALA A 308 -19.26 17.77 8.83
CA ALA A 308 -20.50 17.34 9.43
C ALA A 308 -21.00 18.40 10.40
N GLU A 309 -22.27 18.76 10.27
CA GLU A 309 -22.98 19.70 11.17
C GLU A 309 -22.99 19.21 12.63
N SER A 310 -22.74 17.92 12.83
CA SER A 310 -22.52 17.27 14.12
C SER A 310 -21.54 16.09 13.97
N PRO A 311 -20.77 15.74 15.01
CA PRO A 311 -19.84 14.62 14.92
C PRO A 311 -20.57 13.30 14.62
N PRO A 312 -19.95 12.37 13.87
CA PRO A 312 -20.56 11.07 13.60
C PRO A 312 -20.88 10.31 14.89
N LEU A 313 -22.09 9.74 14.97
CA LEU A 313 -22.46 8.90 16.10
C LEU A 313 -22.06 7.45 15.82
N ILE A 314 -21.07 6.95 16.56
CA ILE A 314 -20.50 5.61 16.35
C ILE A 314 -20.86 4.71 17.52
N GLY A 315 -21.24 3.46 17.22
CA GLY A 315 -21.53 2.48 18.25
C GLY A 315 -21.53 1.05 17.73
N ARG A 316 -22.09 0.15 18.53
CA ARG A 316 -22.09 -1.29 18.23
C ARG A 316 -23.46 -1.91 18.47
N CYS A 317 -23.91 -2.72 17.51
CA CYS A 317 -25.09 -3.57 17.64
C CYS A 317 -24.72 -5.01 17.28
N GLY A 318 -24.39 -5.81 18.31
CA GLY A 318 -23.99 -7.21 18.12
C GLY A 318 -22.69 -7.32 17.30
N PRO A 319 -22.71 -8.01 16.15
CA PRO A 319 -21.54 -8.14 15.27
C PRO A 319 -21.29 -6.90 14.38
N LEU A 320 -22.14 -5.88 14.46
CA LEU A 320 -22.06 -4.67 13.65
C LEU A 320 -21.40 -3.53 14.41
N ASP A 321 -20.44 -2.86 13.79
CA ASP A 321 -20.12 -1.48 14.15
C ASP A 321 -21.00 -0.57 13.27
N TYR A 322 -21.68 0.41 13.86
CA TYR A 322 -22.52 1.37 13.14
C TYR A 322 -21.94 2.78 13.25
N SER A 323 -22.20 3.61 12.25
CA SER A 323 -21.87 5.03 12.24
C SER A 323 -22.97 5.81 11.56
N LEU A 324 -23.61 6.74 12.27
CA LEU A 324 -24.41 7.78 11.63
C LEU A 324 -23.45 8.83 11.08
N VAL A 325 -23.22 8.78 9.77
CA VAL A 325 -22.06 9.41 9.12
C VAL A 325 -22.06 10.93 9.30
N ASN A 326 -23.23 11.56 9.21
CA ASN A 326 -23.39 13.01 9.32
C ASN A 326 -23.78 13.50 10.72
N GLY A 327 -23.70 12.60 11.72
CA GLY A 327 -24.23 12.84 13.06
C GLY A 327 -25.75 13.03 13.06
N VAL A 328 -26.28 13.58 14.14
CA VAL A 328 -27.73 13.63 14.39
C VAL A 328 -28.47 14.79 13.71
N PHE A 329 -27.75 15.81 13.23
CA PHE A 329 -28.33 16.97 12.54
C PHE A 329 -28.17 16.96 11.01
N GLY A 330 -27.23 16.16 10.50
CA GLY A 330 -26.96 16.12 9.07
C GLY A 330 -27.85 15.14 8.31
N ASP A 331 -27.64 15.11 7.00
CA ASP A 331 -28.40 14.28 6.08
C ASP A 331 -28.35 12.78 6.46
N PRO A 332 -29.46 12.02 6.32
CA PRO A 332 -29.51 10.62 6.69
C PRO A 332 -28.52 9.75 5.93
N ALA A 333 -27.61 9.13 6.68
CA ALA A 333 -26.63 8.17 6.17
C ALA A 333 -26.14 7.29 7.32
N LEU A 334 -26.72 6.11 7.47
CA LEU A 334 -26.29 5.12 8.44
C LEU A 334 -25.40 4.07 7.78
N HIS A 335 -24.13 4.03 8.21
CA HIS A 335 -23.17 3.02 7.82
C HIS A 335 -23.15 1.86 8.81
N LEU A 336 -23.33 0.64 8.31
CA LEU A 336 -23.13 -0.59 9.08
C LEU A 336 -21.91 -1.36 8.54
N ARG A 337 -20.95 -1.67 9.41
CA ARG A 337 -19.78 -2.50 9.09
C ARG A 337 -19.92 -3.89 9.67
N LEU A 338 -19.87 -4.90 8.80
CA LEU A 338 -19.84 -6.32 9.16
C LEU A 338 -18.41 -6.73 9.55
N ARG A 339 -18.14 -6.85 10.87
CA ARG A 339 -16.78 -7.07 11.40
C ARG A 339 -16.08 -8.32 10.88
N HIS A 340 -16.84 -9.33 10.48
CA HIS A 340 -16.32 -10.64 10.04
C HIS A 340 -16.25 -10.81 8.53
N ALA A 341 -16.79 -9.88 7.74
CA ALA A 341 -16.91 -10.02 6.29
C ALA A 341 -16.13 -8.97 5.48
N GLY A 342 -15.51 -7.98 6.15
CA GLY A 342 -14.84 -6.86 5.44
C GLY A 342 -15.77 -6.05 4.55
N ARG A 343 -17.08 -6.11 4.84
CA ARG A 343 -18.20 -5.65 4.02
C ARG A 343 -18.99 -4.58 4.76
N SER A 344 -19.52 -3.61 4.01
CA SER A 344 -20.29 -2.48 4.52
C SER A 344 -21.67 -2.43 3.88
N LEU A 345 -22.66 -1.99 4.66
CA LEU A 345 -24.01 -1.68 4.21
C LEU A 345 -24.26 -0.20 4.48
N LEU A 346 -25.02 0.47 3.61
CA LEU A 346 -25.46 1.86 3.82
C LEU A 346 -26.98 1.90 3.84
N PHE A 347 -27.54 2.67 4.77
CA PHE A 347 -28.97 3.02 4.82
C PHE A 347 -29.07 4.52 4.59
N ASP A 348 -29.77 4.86 3.52
CA ASP A 348 -29.71 6.14 2.82
C ASP A 348 -28.31 6.56 2.37
N LEU A 349 -28.29 7.53 1.46
CA LEU A 349 -27.13 8.15 0.87
C LEU A 349 -27.31 9.68 0.85
N GLY A 350 -27.43 10.29 2.03
CA GLY A 350 -27.26 11.73 2.17
C GLY A 350 -25.86 12.22 1.80
N GLU A 351 -25.45 13.40 2.25
CA GLU A 351 -24.12 13.92 1.94
C GLU A 351 -23.00 13.03 2.51
N VAL A 352 -22.33 12.26 1.64
CA VAL A 352 -21.26 11.30 2.00
C VAL A 352 -19.97 11.54 1.23
N GLY A 353 -19.81 12.69 0.58
CA GLY A 353 -18.64 13.02 -0.24
C GLY A 353 -17.30 13.00 0.51
N HIS A 354 -17.35 13.11 1.84
CA HIS A 354 -16.17 13.03 2.72
C HIS A 354 -15.72 11.60 3.05
N LEU A 355 -16.52 10.58 2.72
CA LEU A 355 -16.16 9.19 2.94
C LEU A 355 -15.07 8.72 1.96
N SER A 356 -14.19 7.83 2.41
CA SER A 356 -13.09 7.33 1.58
C SER A 356 -13.56 6.42 0.43
N ALA A 357 -12.88 6.46 -0.72
CA ALA A 357 -13.13 5.51 -1.82
C ALA A 357 -12.96 4.04 -1.39
N ARG A 358 -12.05 3.77 -0.44
CA ARG A 358 -11.89 2.43 0.15
C ARG A 358 -13.18 1.93 0.78
N LEU A 359 -13.94 2.80 1.46
CA LEU A 359 -15.23 2.43 2.02
C LEU A 359 -16.22 2.13 0.89
N ALA A 360 -16.29 2.99 -0.14
CA ALA A 360 -17.16 2.77 -1.29
C ALA A 360 -16.93 1.39 -1.93
N HIS A 361 -15.70 0.91 -2.04
CA HIS A 361 -15.37 -0.43 -2.56
C HIS A 361 -15.88 -1.58 -1.67
N GLN A 362 -15.99 -1.35 -0.36
CA GLN A 362 -16.47 -2.33 0.61
C GLN A 362 -18.00 -2.35 0.74
N VAL A 363 -18.68 -1.32 0.25
CA VAL A 363 -20.15 -1.26 0.22
C VAL A 363 -20.65 -2.30 -0.76
N SER A 364 -21.46 -3.22 -0.29
CA SER A 364 -22.09 -4.26 -1.12
C SER A 364 -23.56 -3.99 -1.37
N ASP A 365 -24.22 -3.32 -0.41
CA ASP A 365 -25.66 -3.10 -0.40
C ASP A 365 -25.95 -1.71 0.14
N VAL A 366 -26.89 -1.04 -0.51
CA VAL A 366 -27.42 0.26 -0.13
C VAL A 366 -28.94 0.15 -0.03
N PHE A 367 -29.52 0.68 1.04
CA PHE A 367 -30.96 0.65 1.31
C PHE A 367 -31.46 2.10 1.38
N ILE A 368 -32.14 2.56 0.34
CA ILE A 368 -32.67 3.92 0.21
C ILE A 368 -34.12 3.92 0.68
N SER A 369 -34.41 4.69 1.72
CA SER A 369 -35.75 4.83 2.30
C SER A 369 -36.70 5.47 1.29
N HIS A 370 -36.27 6.56 0.65
CA HIS A 370 -36.96 7.28 -0.41
C HIS A 370 -36.00 8.21 -1.17
N ALA A 371 -36.47 8.79 -2.29
CA ALA A 371 -35.62 9.51 -3.24
C ALA A 371 -35.63 11.04 -3.06
N HIS A 372 -35.78 11.55 -1.84
CA HIS A 372 -35.46 12.95 -1.56
C HIS A 372 -33.96 13.22 -1.68
N MET A 373 -33.59 14.47 -1.92
CA MET A 373 -32.20 14.85 -2.22
C MET A 373 -31.25 14.48 -1.08
N ASP A 374 -31.62 14.75 0.16
CA ASP A 374 -30.87 14.45 1.38
C ASP A 374 -30.79 12.96 1.73
N HIS A 375 -31.47 12.08 0.98
CA HIS A 375 -31.35 10.62 1.10
C HIS A 375 -30.63 9.97 -0.09
N LEU A 376 -30.40 10.72 -1.19
CA LEU A 376 -29.87 10.15 -2.45
C LEU A 376 -28.67 10.90 -3.03
N ALA A 377 -28.40 12.15 -2.63
CA ALA A 377 -27.31 12.98 -3.17
C ALA A 377 -25.93 12.28 -3.13
N GLY A 378 -25.69 11.45 -2.12
CA GLY A 378 -24.51 10.63 -1.93
C GLY A 378 -24.26 9.57 -3.01
N PHE A 379 -25.23 9.29 -3.87
CA PHE A 379 -25.05 8.34 -4.98
C PHE A 379 -23.92 8.77 -5.92
N GLN A 380 -23.71 10.06 -6.13
CA GLN A 380 -22.60 10.59 -6.94
C GLN A 380 -21.23 10.14 -6.40
N TRP A 381 -21.07 10.12 -5.08
CA TRP A 381 -19.85 9.68 -4.42
C TRP A 381 -19.64 8.19 -4.64
N LEU A 382 -20.69 7.38 -4.51
CA LEU A 382 -20.63 5.94 -4.71
C LEU A 382 -20.26 5.60 -6.17
N LEU A 383 -20.89 6.29 -7.12
CA LEU A 383 -20.64 6.17 -8.56
C LEU A 383 -19.19 6.54 -8.91
N ARG A 384 -18.71 7.71 -8.45
CA ARG A 384 -17.37 8.21 -8.75
C ARG A 384 -16.27 7.41 -8.07
N SER A 385 -16.53 6.92 -6.85
CA SER A 385 -15.55 6.19 -6.05
C SER A 385 -15.39 4.75 -6.50
N ARG A 386 -16.39 4.17 -7.16
CA ARG A 386 -16.34 2.79 -7.69
C ARG A 386 -15.95 2.71 -9.17
N LEU A 387 -15.30 3.74 -9.74
CA LEU A 387 -14.77 3.66 -11.10
C LEU A 387 -13.69 2.58 -11.19
N GLY A 388 -13.91 1.57 -12.02
CA GLY A 388 -13.07 0.38 -12.16
C GLY A 388 -13.89 -0.90 -12.07
N GLU A 389 -13.20 -2.04 -12.05
CA GLU A 389 -13.83 -3.36 -11.98
C GLU A 389 -14.06 -3.76 -10.52
N PHE A 390 -15.30 -3.60 -10.06
CA PHE A 390 -15.75 -4.03 -8.73
C PHE A 390 -16.98 -4.94 -8.86
N PRO A 391 -17.25 -5.82 -7.88
CA PRO A 391 -18.51 -6.56 -7.84
C PRO A 391 -19.73 -5.63 -7.89
N PRO A 392 -20.88 -6.10 -8.40
CA PRO A 392 -22.11 -5.33 -8.40
C PRO A 392 -22.45 -4.81 -7.00
N CYS A 393 -22.82 -3.53 -6.90
CA CYS A 393 -23.42 -2.99 -5.68
C CYS A 393 -24.94 -3.10 -5.79
N ARG A 394 -25.57 -3.77 -4.83
CA ARG A 394 -27.03 -3.89 -4.79
C ARG A 394 -27.64 -2.66 -4.14
N ILE A 395 -28.70 -2.13 -4.72
CA ILE A 395 -29.39 -0.96 -4.19
C ILE A 395 -30.87 -1.30 -4.07
N TYR A 396 -31.45 -1.06 -2.91
CA TYR A 396 -32.84 -1.35 -2.61
C TYR A 396 -33.58 -0.07 -2.27
N GLY A 397 -34.86 0.04 -2.63
CA GLY A 397 -35.68 1.17 -2.20
C GLY A 397 -37.12 1.12 -2.71
N PRO A 398 -37.87 2.23 -2.60
CA PRO A 398 -39.26 2.29 -3.01
C PRO A 398 -39.43 2.40 -4.54
N PRO A 399 -40.67 2.29 -5.04
CA PRO A 399 -40.97 2.47 -6.46
C PRO A 399 -40.42 3.78 -7.03
N GLY A 400 -39.79 3.70 -8.20
CA GLY A 400 -39.24 4.85 -8.92
C GLY A 400 -37.77 5.15 -8.65
N LEU A 401 -37.13 4.53 -7.65
CA LEU A 401 -35.70 4.68 -7.36
C LEU A 401 -34.82 4.37 -8.59
N ALA A 402 -35.13 3.29 -9.32
CA ALA A 402 -34.32 2.84 -10.45
C ALA A 402 -34.22 3.91 -11.55
N ARG A 403 -35.33 4.62 -11.79
CA ARG A 403 -35.38 5.75 -12.73
C ARG A 403 -34.51 6.92 -12.27
N HIS A 404 -34.52 7.27 -10.98
CA HIS A 404 -33.67 8.34 -10.45
C HIS A 404 -32.18 8.00 -10.59
N LEU A 405 -31.79 6.76 -10.26
CA LEU A 405 -30.42 6.29 -10.41
C LEU A 405 -29.97 6.24 -11.87
N ALA A 406 -30.84 5.79 -12.79
CA ALA A 406 -30.56 5.81 -14.22
C ALA A 406 -30.31 7.23 -14.71
N ALA A 407 -31.17 8.19 -14.36
CA ALA A 407 -30.99 9.60 -14.73
C ALA A 407 -29.69 10.19 -14.16
N PHE A 408 -29.30 9.84 -12.93
CA PHE A 408 -28.01 10.24 -12.36
C PHE A 408 -26.83 9.70 -13.16
N VAL A 409 -26.86 8.41 -13.54
CA VAL A 409 -25.78 7.81 -14.35
C VAL A 409 -25.72 8.45 -15.73
N GLU A 410 -26.88 8.68 -16.35
CA GLU A 410 -26.99 9.29 -17.68
C GLU A 410 -26.65 10.79 -17.71
N SER A 411 -26.57 11.47 -16.56
CA SER A 411 -26.16 12.87 -16.46
C SER A 411 -24.67 13.12 -16.78
N PHE A 412 -23.87 12.05 -16.88
CA PHE A 412 -22.43 12.13 -17.16
C PHE A 412 -22.09 11.56 -18.55
N LEU A 413 -21.08 12.15 -19.19
CA LEU A 413 -20.51 11.62 -20.44
C LEU A 413 -19.54 10.46 -20.13
N TRP A 414 -19.81 9.27 -20.68
CA TRP A 414 -19.03 8.05 -20.46
C TRP A 414 -18.27 7.57 -21.71
N ASP A 415 -17.38 8.39 -22.26
CA ASP A 415 -16.66 8.12 -23.53
C ASP A 415 -15.43 7.20 -23.39
N ARG A 416 -14.88 7.01 -22.18
CA ARG A 416 -13.59 6.32 -21.97
C ARG A 416 -13.66 4.98 -21.24
N ILE A 417 -14.76 4.70 -20.55
CA ILE A 417 -14.86 3.54 -19.66
C ILE A 417 -15.46 2.31 -20.34
N GLY A 418 -16.35 2.48 -21.33
CA GLY A 418 -17.12 1.40 -21.93
C GLY A 418 -17.79 0.52 -20.86
N GLY A 419 -17.79 -0.80 -21.05
CA GLY A 419 -18.33 -1.78 -20.09
C GLY A 419 -17.49 -2.00 -18.82
N ARG A 420 -16.55 -1.10 -18.48
CA ARG A 420 -15.76 -1.17 -17.23
C ARG A 420 -16.25 -0.16 -16.18
N GLY A 421 -17.42 0.42 -16.37
CA GLY A 421 -18.03 1.29 -15.37
C GLY A 421 -18.64 0.52 -14.20
N PRO A 422 -18.89 1.22 -13.07
CA PRO A 422 -19.61 0.68 -11.92
C PRO A 422 -20.92 0.02 -12.32
N LEU A 423 -21.16 -1.16 -11.74
CA LEU A 423 -22.35 -1.98 -11.96
C LEU A 423 -23.24 -1.96 -10.71
N PHE A 424 -24.52 -1.66 -10.92
CA PHE A 424 -25.54 -1.61 -9.88
C PHE A 424 -26.68 -2.58 -10.19
N GLU A 425 -27.13 -3.31 -9.17
CA GLU A 425 -28.35 -4.13 -9.23
C GLU A 425 -29.40 -3.48 -8.34
N ILE A 426 -30.40 -2.87 -8.97
CA ILE A 426 -31.40 -2.05 -8.30
C ILE A 426 -32.65 -2.90 -8.08
N THR A 427 -33.19 -2.89 -6.86
CA THR A 427 -34.40 -3.63 -6.47
C THR A 427 -35.40 -2.70 -5.82
N GLU A 428 -36.58 -2.57 -6.41
CA GLU A 428 -37.67 -1.80 -5.84
C GLU A 428 -38.69 -2.72 -5.16
N LEU A 429 -39.15 -2.33 -3.97
CA LEU A 429 -40.26 -2.98 -3.29
C LEU A 429 -41.59 -2.41 -3.79
N HIS A 430 -42.42 -3.26 -4.38
CA HIS A 430 -43.77 -2.95 -4.84
C HIS A 430 -44.77 -3.84 -4.09
N GLY A 431 -45.08 -3.49 -2.84
CA GLY A 431 -45.95 -4.29 -1.98
C GLY A 431 -45.37 -5.65 -1.63
N GLN A 432 -45.74 -6.71 -2.36
CA GLN A 432 -45.22 -8.08 -2.18
C GLN A 432 -44.36 -8.55 -3.38
N THR A 433 -44.00 -7.64 -4.28
CA THR A 433 -43.16 -7.94 -5.45
C THR A 433 -41.89 -7.12 -5.42
N LEU A 434 -40.76 -7.76 -5.68
CA LEU A 434 -39.47 -7.11 -5.92
C LEU A 434 -39.27 -6.97 -7.43
N ARG A 435 -39.28 -5.74 -7.93
CA ARG A 435 -38.89 -5.44 -9.33
C ARG A 435 -37.40 -5.14 -9.36
N ARG A 436 -36.69 -5.66 -10.37
CA ARG A 436 -35.23 -5.68 -10.38
C ARG A 436 -34.67 -5.19 -11.69
N TRP A 437 -33.55 -4.49 -11.61
CA TRP A 437 -32.86 -3.94 -12.77
C TRP A 437 -31.35 -4.01 -12.59
N ARG A 438 -30.66 -3.98 -13.72
CA ARG A 438 -29.21 -3.83 -13.80
C ARG A 438 -28.89 -2.53 -14.54
N LEU A 439 -28.06 -1.72 -13.92
CA LEU A 439 -27.60 -0.42 -14.43
C LEU A 439 -26.08 -0.39 -14.40
N GLN A 440 -25.44 -0.08 -15.53
CA GLN A 440 -23.99 0.00 -15.61
C GLN A 440 -23.54 1.30 -16.26
N ALA A 441 -22.69 2.06 -15.58
CA ALA A 441 -22.11 3.26 -16.15
C ALA A 441 -21.28 2.91 -17.41
N GLY A 442 -21.41 3.70 -18.47
CA GLY A 442 -20.78 3.44 -19.77
C GLY A 442 -21.51 2.43 -20.65
N ILE A 443 -22.60 1.81 -20.19
CA ILE A 443 -23.54 1.05 -21.02
C ILE A 443 -24.87 1.80 -21.05
N PRO A 444 -25.41 2.16 -22.23
CA PRO A 444 -26.67 2.89 -22.33
C PRO A 444 -27.86 2.09 -21.77
N GLY A 445 -28.72 2.77 -21.02
CA GLY A 445 -29.99 2.24 -20.54
C GLY A 445 -29.88 1.29 -19.36
N MET A 446 -31.03 0.75 -18.98
CA MET A 446 -31.20 -0.14 -17.83
C MET A 446 -31.81 -1.47 -18.29
N GLN A 447 -31.22 -2.59 -17.85
CA GLN A 447 -31.72 -3.92 -18.15
C GLN A 447 -32.69 -4.36 -17.06
N GLU A 448 -33.95 -4.63 -17.41
CA GLU A 448 -34.90 -5.26 -16.48
C GLU A 448 -34.52 -6.72 -16.23
N LEU A 449 -34.53 -7.11 -14.95
CA LEU A 449 -34.31 -8.47 -14.49
C LEU A 449 -35.65 -9.06 -14.05
N SER A 450 -35.73 -10.40 -13.96
CA SER A 450 -36.96 -11.07 -13.53
C SER A 450 -37.42 -10.54 -12.18
N ALA A 451 -38.69 -10.14 -12.07
CA ALA A 451 -39.28 -9.83 -10.78
C ALA A 451 -39.36 -11.10 -9.92
N CYS A 452 -39.36 -10.94 -8.60
CA CYS A 452 -39.59 -12.06 -7.68
C CYS A 452 -40.56 -11.67 -6.57
N PRO A 453 -41.41 -12.59 -6.10
CA PRO A 453 -42.24 -12.33 -4.93
C PRO A 453 -41.37 -12.16 -3.69
N THR A 454 -41.85 -11.38 -2.73
CA THR A 454 -41.27 -11.29 -1.39
C THR A 454 -42.35 -11.57 -0.36
N ALA A 455 -42.00 -12.34 0.67
CA ALA A 455 -42.83 -12.56 1.83
C ALA A 455 -42.40 -11.60 2.93
N ASP A 456 -43.35 -10.91 3.55
CA ASP A 456 -43.12 -10.10 4.75
C ASP A 456 -42.07 -8.98 4.56
N GLY A 457 -41.96 -8.48 3.32
CA GLY A 457 -41.08 -7.37 2.95
C GLY A 457 -39.59 -7.70 2.96
N VAL A 458 -39.18 -8.97 2.88
CA VAL A 458 -37.77 -9.36 2.81
C VAL A 458 -37.15 -8.86 1.50
N LEU A 459 -36.17 -7.96 1.60
CA LEU A 459 -35.45 -7.41 0.45
C LEU A 459 -34.22 -8.24 0.10
N HIS A 460 -33.54 -8.75 1.13
CA HIS A 460 -32.32 -9.52 0.98
C HIS A 460 -32.21 -10.54 2.11
N GLU A 461 -31.80 -11.77 1.79
CA GLU A 461 -31.59 -12.84 2.76
C GLU A 461 -30.33 -13.63 2.40
N GLU A 462 -29.49 -13.88 3.40
CA GLU A 462 -28.28 -14.69 3.29
C GLU A 462 -27.98 -15.40 4.62
N ASN A 463 -27.01 -16.32 4.62
CA ASN A 463 -26.68 -17.17 5.79
C ASN A 463 -26.33 -16.38 7.07
N GLY A 464 -25.96 -15.10 6.96
CA GLY A 464 -25.60 -14.26 8.12
C GLY A 464 -26.72 -13.36 8.64
N PHE A 465 -27.59 -12.86 7.75
CA PHE A 465 -28.64 -11.89 8.09
C PHE A 465 -29.69 -11.82 7.00
N ARG A 466 -30.83 -11.24 7.35
CA ARG A 466 -31.83 -10.78 6.39
C ARG A 466 -32.16 -9.30 6.61
N ILE A 467 -32.55 -8.62 5.54
CA ILE A 467 -33.06 -7.25 5.57
C ILE A 467 -34.52 -7.30 5.17
N ARG A 468 -35.36 -6.73 6.03
CA ARG A 468 -36.76 -6.49 5.74
C ARG A 468 -37.02 -5.01 5.57
N ALA A 469 -38.02 -4.68 4.77
CA ALA A 469 -38.56 -3.34 4.65
C ALA A 469 -40.04 -3.30 5.00
N LEU A 470 -40.46 -2.13 5.48
CA LEU A 470 -41.84 -1.77 5.74
C LEU A 470 -42.15 -0.46 5.02
N GLU A 471 -43.16 -0.48 4.17
CA GLU A 471 -43.70 0.73 3.53
C GLU A 471 -44.49 1.56 4.57
N LEU A 472 -44.14 2.84 4.67
CA LEU A 472 -44.78 3.86 5.49
C LEU A 472 -45.10 5.10 4.62
N ASP A 473 -45.84 6.04 5.19
CA ASP A 473 -46.24 7.27 4.51
C ASP A 473 -45.49 8.51 5.01
N HIS A 474 -45.02 9.33 4.08
CA HIS A 474 -44.39 10.64 4.27
C HIS A 474 -44.92 11.66 3.23
N HIS A 475 -46.23 11.57 2.89
CA HIS A 475 -46.80 12.13 1.64
C HIS A 475 -46.25 11.50 0.34
N THR A 476 -45.31 10.57 0.48
CA THR A 476 -44.78 9.67 -0.53
C THR A 476 -44.46 8.33 0.15
N THR A 477 -44.23 7.28 -0.63
CA THR A 477 -43.80 5.99 -0.10
C THR A 477 -42.38 6.10 0.47
N VAL A 478 -42.23 5.80 1.75
CA VAL A 478 -40.93 5.68 2.43
C VAL A 478 -40.77 4.27 3.00
N LEU A 479 -39.56 3.74 2.96
CA LEU A 479 -39.24 2.44 3.54
C LEU A 479 -38.51 2.58 4.87
N ALA A 480 -39.05 1.95 5.92
CA ALA A 480 -38.28 1.61 7.11
C ALA A 480 -37.62 0.25 6.92
N PHE A 481 -36.42 0.06 7.47
CA PHE A 481 -35.64 -1.17 7.32
C PHE A 481 -35.37 -1.85 8.66
N ALA A 482 -35.36 -3.19 8.65
CA ALA A 482 -34.91 -4.00 9.77
C ALA A 482 -33.75 -4.90 9.33
N PHE A 483 -32.60 -4.71 9.98
CA PHE A 483 -31.49 -5.64 9.93
C PHE A 483 -31.70 -6.74 10.97
N GLU A 484 -31.83 -7.98 10.50
CA GLU A 484 -32.13 -9.13 11.32
C GLU A 484 -31.01 -10.18 11.18
N PRO A 485 -30.05 -10.19 12.11
CA PRO A 485 -28.98 -11.19 12.09
C PRO A 485 -29.56 -12.57 12.43
N ALA A 486 -29.09 -13.61 11.72
CA ALA A 486 -29.59 -14.97 11.91
C ALA A 486 -29.40 -15.44 13.36
N ARG A 487 -28.16 -15.54 13.85
CA ARG A 487 -27.77 -15.85 15.25
C ARG A 487 -26.35 -15.34 15.56
N GLU A 488 -26.08 -14.90 16.80
CA GLU A 488 -24.72 -14.56 17.26
C GLU A 488 -24.04 -15.83 17.78
N ILE A 489 -22.96 -16.28 17.13
CA ILE A 489 -22.20 -17.46 17.53
C ILE A 489 -20.88 -17.05 18.19
N ARG A 490 -20.74 -17.34 19.50
CA ARG A 490 -19.49 -17.19 20.24
C ARG A 490 -18.85 -18.54 20.52
N VAL A 491 -17.53 -18.61 20.44
CA VAL A 491 -16.78 -19.82 20.82
C VAL A 491 -16.46 -19.75 22.30
N ARG A 492 -16.77 -20.83 23.03
CA ARG A 492 -16.47 -21.02 24.44
C ARG A 492 -14.99 -21.35 24.63
N ARG A 493 -14.18 -20.34 24.95
CA ARG A 493 -12.73 -20.50 25.10
C ARG A 493 -12.36 -21.48 26.22
N ASP A 494 -13.15 -21.50 27.29
CA ASP A 494 -13.08 -22.45 28.40
C ASP A 494 -13.20 -23.90 27.91
N ARG A 495 -14.16 -24.18 27.02
CA ARG A 495 -14.38 -25.53 26.47
C ARG A 495 -13.34 -25.91 25.43
N LEU A 496 -12.88 -24.93 24.64
CA LEU A 496 -11.81 -25.14 23.68
C LEU A 496 -10.51 -25.57 24.39
N GLN A 497 -10.17 -24.91 25.50
CA GLN A 497 -9.04 -25.28 26.36
C GLN A 497 -9.24 -26.63 27.05
N ALA A 498 -10.45 -26.93 27.54
CA ALA A 498 -10.74 -28.22 28.17
C ALA A 498 -10.62 -29.42 27.21
N LEU A 499 -10.77 -29.19 25.90
CA LEU A 499 -10.60 -30.21 24.86
C LEU A 499 -9.19 -30.24 24.25
N ASP A 500 -8.28 -29.40 24.74
CA ASP A 500 -6.90 -29.26 24.22
C ASP A 500 -6.85 -28.97 22.70
N LEU A 501 -7.81 -28.16 22.21
CA LEU A 501 -7.91 -27.80 20.80
C LEU A 501 -7.43 -26.38 20.57
N GLU A 502 -6.45 -26.20 19.68
CA GLU A 502 -5.98 -24.88 19.27
C GLU A 502 -6.98 -24.19 18.30
N PRO A 503 -7.25 -22.88 18.47
CA PRO A 503 -8.13 -22.15 17.58
C PRO A 503 -7.52 -22.01 16.18
N GLY A 504 -8.30 -22.33 15.15
CA GLY A 504 -7.82 -22.31 13.76
C GLY A 504 -8.92 -22.22 12.71
N PRO A 505 -8.58 -22.39 11.41
CA PRO A 505 -9.52 -22.30 10.29
C PRO A 505 -10.73 -23.23 10.39
N TRP A 506 -10.61 -24.37 11.09
CA TRP A 506 -11.70 -25.31 11.33
C TRP A 506 -12.89 -24.69 12.09
N LEU A 507 -12.65 -23.71 12.98
CA LEU A 507 -13.71 -22.99 13.70
C LEU A 507 -14.58 -22.16 12.74
N ARG A 508 -14.00 -21.68 11.62
CA ARG A 508 -14.77 -20.98 10.58
C ARG A 508 -15.72 -21.96 9.89
N ARG A 509 -15.22 -23.13 9.50
CA ARG A 509 -16.02 -24.20 8.87
C ARG A 509 -17.15 -24.67 9.79
N LEU A 510 -16.87 -24.85 11.09
CA LEU A 510 -17.89 -25.15 12.10
C LEU A 510 -19.00 -24.08 12.14
N LYS A 511 -18.63 -22.79 12.19
CA LYS A 511 -19.61 -21.70 12.20
C LYS A 511 -20.43 -21.64 10.92
N GLU A 512 -19.79 -21.83 9.76
CA GLU A 512 -20.46 -21.85 8.45
C GLU A 512 -21.49 -22.98 8.36
N ALA A 513 -21.15 -24.20 8.80
CA ALA A 513 -22.08 -25.34 8.84
C ALA A 513 -23.30 -25.09 9.75
N ILE A 514 -23.08 -24.51 10.94
CA ILE A 514 -24.18 -24.20 11.87
C ILE A 514 -25.08 -23.07 11.34
N LEU A 515 -24.50 -22.05 10.70
CA LEU A 515 -25.28 -21.00 10.04
C LEU A 515 -26.05 -21.53 8.83
N GLY A 516 -25.47 -22.47 8.07
CA GLY A 516 -26.09 -23.16 6.94
C GLY A 516 -27.17 -24.17 7.34
N ARG A 517 -27.38 -24.43 8.64
CA ARG A 517 -28.28 -25.47 9.17
C ARG A 517 -27.89 -26.89 8.73
N GLU A 518 -26.60 -27.16 8.66
CA GLU A 518 -26.02 -28.45 8.24
C GLU A 518 -25.26 -29.11 9.42
N PRO A 519 -25.95 -29.60 10.46
CA PRO A 519 -25.31 -30.11 11.67
C PRO A 519 -24.49 -31.39 11.44
N GLU A 520 -24.80 -32.15 10.39
CA GLU A 520 -24.13 -33.42 10.06
C GLU A 520 -22.77 -33.24 9.36
N ILE A 521 -22.40 -32.02 8.95
CA ILE A 521 -21.17 -31.81 8.20
C ILE A 521 -19.94 -32.17 9.06
N PRO A 522 -19.02 -33.02 8.55
CA PRO A 522 -17.79 -33.34 9.25
C PRO A 522 -16.84 -32.13 9.27
N VAL A 523 -16.37 -31.81 10.48
CA VAL A 523 -15.37 -30.77 10.73
C VAL A 523 -14.06 -31.42 11.17
N PRO A 524 -12.96 -31.26 10.40
CA PRO A 524 -11.65 -31.76 10.80
C PRO A 524 -11.06 -30.89 11.90
N LEU A 525 -10.62 -31.52 12.98
CA LEU A 525 -10.03 -30.89 14.16
C LEU A 525 -8.48 -30.89 14.08
N PRO A 526 -7.79 -29.96 14.78
CA PRO A 526 -6.32 -29.88 14.80
C PRO A 526 -5.60 -31.14 15.29
N ASP A 527 -6.26 -31.96 16.11
CA ASP A 527 -5.74 -33.21 16.67
C ASP A 527 -5.92 -34.42 15.74
N GLY A 528 -6.39 -34.19 14.51
CA GLY A 528 -6.64 -35.23 13.51
C GLY A 528 -8.01 -35.92 13.61
N ARG A 529 -8.82 -35.62 14.63
CA ARG A 529 -10.19 -36.14 14.73
C ARG A 529 -11.12 -35.42 13.74
N VAL A 530 -12.19 -36.09 13.34
CA VAL A 530 -13.28 -35.50 12.55
C VAL A 530 -14.57 -35.70 13.32
N ARG A 531 -15.28 -34.62 13.61
CA ARG A 531 -16.55 -34.67 14.36
C ARG A 531 -17.67 -33.92 13.62
N PRO A 532 -18.95 -34.32 13.77
CA PRO A 532 -20.08 -33.58 13.23
C PRO A 532 -20.15 -32.16 13.78
N ALA A 533 -20.57 -31.21 12.94
CA ALA A 533 -20.70 -29.81 13.33
C ALA A 533 -21.69 -29.61 14.49
N GLY A 534 -22.79 -30.37 14.53
CA GLY A 534 -23.83 -30.29 15.57
C GLY A 534 -23.29 -30.60 16.96
N GLU A 535 -22.56 -31.71 17.11
CA GLU A 535 -21.95 -32.09 18.40
C GLU A 535 -20.94 -31.04 18.89
N LEU A 536 -20.07 -30.58 17.99
CA LEU A 536 -19.11 -29.52 18.30
C LEU A 536 -19.81 -28.21 18.66
N ALA A 537 -20.96 -27.92 18.07
CA ALA A 537 -21.71 -26.71 18.36
C ALA A 537 -22.30 -26.69 19.77
N GLU A 538 -22.88 -27.80 20.23
CA GLU A 538 -23.43 -27.90 21.59
C GLU A 538 -22.33 -27.78 22.65
N GLU A 539 -21.16 -28.35 22.38
CA GLU A 539 -20.04 -28.39 23.30
C GLU A 539 -19.24 -27.07 23.32
N LEU A 540 -18.98 -26.48 22.15
CA LEU A 540 -18.03 -25.38 21.97
C LEU A 540 -18.67 -24.03 21.63
N LEU A 541 -19.93 -23.98 21.18
CA LEU A 541 -20.55 -22.74 20.73
C LEU A 541 -21.61 -22.26 21.73
N LEU A 542 -21.69 -20.94 21.85
CA LEU A 542 -22.72 -20.23 22.60
C LEU A 542 -23.49 -19.40 21.59
N ILE A 543 -24.68 -19.88 21.24
CA ILE A 543 -25.55 -19.30 20.21
C ILE A 543 -26.57 -18.41 20.91
N ARG A 544 -26.56 -17.11 20.60
CA ARG A 544 -27.51 -16.13 21.13
C ARG A 544 -28.41 -15.58 20.01
N PRO A 545 -29.64 -15.15 20.33
CA PRO A 545 -30.44 -14.37 19.39
C PRO A 545 -29.63 -13.16 18.92
N GLY A 546 -29.64 -12.93 17.61
CA GLY A 546 -28.97 -11.78 17.03
C GLY A 546 -29.62 -10.47 17.50
N LYS A 547 -28.81 -9.41 17.63
CA LYS A 547 -29.33 -8.07 17.98
C LYS A 547 -29.94 -7.41 16.74
N ARG A 548 -31.28 -7.33 16.69
CA ARG A 548 -32.02 -6.65 15.62
C ARG A 548 -31.78 -5.14 15.68
N LEU A 549 -31.61 -4.53 14.51
CA LEU A 549 -31.50 -3.09 14.33
C LEU A 549 -32.61 -2.63 13.38
N VAL A 550 -33.33 -1.58 13.75
CA VAL A 550 -34.36 -0.97 12.90
C VAL A 550 -33.98 0.47 12.59
N TYR A 551 -34.20 0.88 11.35
CA TYR A 551 -33.94 2.21 10.82
C TYR A 551 -35.21 2.75 10.18
N ALA A 552 -35.74 3.85 10.70
CA ALA A 552 -36.91 4.54 10.18
C ALA A 552 -36.63 6.05 10.14
N THR A 553 -36.79 6.64 8.97
CA THR A 553 -36.61 8.08 8.73
C THR A 553 -37.82 8.61 7.99
N ASP A 554 -38.03 9.92 8.06
CA ASP A 554 -38.99 10.70 7.26
C ASP A 554 -40.35 10.03 7.17
N LEU A 555 -41.12 10.03 8.26
CA LEU A 555 -42.44 9.42 8.33
C LEU A 555 -43.46 10.29 9.08
N ALA A 556 -44.69 10.29 8.56
CA ALA A 556 -45.77 11.06 9.16
C ALA A 556 -46.29 10.38 10.44
N ASP A 557 -46.63 11.18 11.45
CA ASP A 557 -47.18 10.67 12.70
C ASP A 557 -48.68 10.29 12.59
N THR A 558 -48.97 9.26 11.80
CA THR A 558 -50.34 8.78 11.58
C THR A 558 -50.64 7.49 12.35
N PRO A 559 -51.91 7.22 12.72
CA PRO A 559 -52.29 5.93 13.31
C PRO A 559 -51.91 4.74 12.42
N HIS A 560 -51.99 4.90 11.10
CA HIS A 560 -51.57 3.89 10.14
C HIS A 560 -50.08 3.56 10.28
N ASN A 561 -49.21 4.58 10.20
CA ASN A 561 -47.76 4.38 10.35
C ASN A 561 -47.41 3.77 11.72
N ARG A 562 -47.99 4.28 12.82
CA ARG A 562 -47.75 3.76 14.17
C ARG A 562 -48.12 2.28 14.29
N SER A 563 -49.31 1.89 13.81
CA SER A 563 -49.80 0.51 13.91
C SER A 563 -48.94 -0.51 13.15
N ARG A 564 -48.16 -0.05 12.15
CA ARG A 564 -47.24 -0.89 11.37
C ARG A 564 -45.81 -0.84 11.92
N LEU A 565 -45.31 0.35 12.26
CA LEU A 565 -43.94 0.54 12.72
C LEU A 565 -43.72 -0.04 14.13
N ILE A 566 -44.69 0.08 15.04
CA ILE A 566 -44.55 -0.43 16.42
C ILE A 566 -44.32 -1.97 16.42
N PRO A 567 -45.14 -2.79 15.74
CA PRO A 567 -44.86 -4.22 15.62
C PRO A 567 -43.54 -4.54 14.89
N PHE A 568 -43.20 -3.77 13.87
CA PHE A 568 -41.98 -3.97 13.08
C PHE A 568 -40.70 -3.72 13.90
N ALA A 569 -40.70 -2.66 14.70
CA ALA A 569 -39.64 -2.27 15.61
C ALA A 569 -39.64 -3.06 16.93
N ARG A 570 -40.64 -3.92 17.15
CA ARG A 570 -40.86 -4.55 18.46
C ARG A 570 -39.63 -5.34 18.93
N HIS A 571 -39.17 -5.04 20.14
CA HIS A 571 -37.98 -5.63 20.76
C HIS A 571 -36.69 -5.49 19.94
N ALA A 572 -36.60 -4.50 19.03
CA ALA A 572 -35.35 -4.17 18.39
C ALA A 572 -34.32 -3.77 19.46
N HIS A 573 -33.08 -4.25 19.35
CA HIS A 573 -32.03 -3.87 20.29
C HIS A 573 -31.66 -2.39 20.12
N THR A 574 -31.55 -1.94 18.86
CA THR A 574 -31.24 -0.55 18.51
C THR A 574 -32.25 -0.07 17.48
N PHE A 575 -32.90 1.04 17.76
CA PHE A 575 -33.87 1.67 16.87
C PHE A 575 -33.38 3.07 16.50
N PHE A 576 -32.98 3.25 15.25
CA PHE A 576 -32.74 4.55 14.65
C PHE A 576 -34.06 5.09 14.17
N CYS A 577 -34.49 6.22 14.73
CA CYS A 577 -35.76 6.84 14.38
C CYS A 577 -35.57 8.34 14.23
N GLU A 578 -36.10 8.92 13.15
CA GLU A 578 -36.09 10.38 13.00
C GLU A 578 -36.86 11.07 14.13
N SER A 579 -36.45 12.30 14.42
CA SER A 579 -37.16 13.19 15.35
C SER A 579 -36.84 14.66 15.04
N PRO A 580 -37.24 15.17 13.86
CA PRO A 580 -36.84 16.50 13.42
C PRO A 580 -37.42 17.64 14.24
N PHE A 581 -38.56 17.47 14.92
CA PHE A 581 -39.25 18.56 15.62
C PHE A 581 -39.51 18.27 17.10
N LEU A 582 -39.33 19.29 17.95
CA LEU A 582 -39.86 19.29 19.32
C LEU A 582 -41.40 19.34 19.30
N GLN A 583 -42.04 18.97 20.41
CA GLN A 583 -43.51 18.99 20.47
C GLN A 583 -44.10 20.39 20.25
N ARG A 584 -43.40 21.44 20.72
CA ARG A 584 -43.85 22.83 20.50
C ARG A 584 -43.91 23.23 19.03
N ASP A 585 -43.20 22.49 18.16
CA ASP A 585 -43.08 22.71 16.73
C ASP A 585 -43.91 21.69 15.92
N ALA A 586 -44.89 21.00 16.54
CA ALA A 586 -45.67 19.92 15.94
C ALA A 586 -46.39 20.29 14.63
N GLU A 587 -46.80 21.56 14.46
CA GLU A 587 -47.41 22.02 13.21
C GLU A 587 -46.45 21.89 12.02
N ASN A 588 -45.14 22.12 12.24
CA ASN A 588 -44.12 21.92 11.21
C ASN A 588 -43.95 20.43 10.88
N ALA A 589 -44.01 19.57 11.90
CA ALA A 589 -43.94 18.12 11.74
C ALA A 589 -45.10 17.60 10.88
N ILE A 590 -46.34 18.02 11.19
CA ILE A 590 -47.53 17.63 10.42
C ILE A 590 -47.44 18.12 8.98
N ARG A 591 -47.13 19.41 8.76
CA ARG A 591 -47.08 20.00 7.41
C ARG A 591 -46.07 19.32 6.51
N ASN A 592 -44.93 18.92 7.07
CA ASN A 592 -43.83 18.33 6.31
C ASN A 592 -43.83 16.79 6.39
N GLY A 593 -44.79 16.17 7.08
CA GLY A 593 -44.91 14.72 7.17
C GLY A 593 -43.89 14.03 8.08
N HIS A 594 -43.41 14.65 9.14
CA HIS A 594 -42.40 14.06 10.04
C HIS A 594 -42.91 13.80 11.47
N LEU A 595 -42.11 13.12 12.28
CA LEU A 595 -42.34 12.91 13.71
C LEU A 595 -41.97 14.13 14.58
N THR A 596 -42.65 14.21 15.73
CA THR A 596 -42.16 14.98 16.88
C THR A 596 -41.32 14.09 17.82
N THR A 597 -40.52 14.70 18.69
CA THR A 597 -39.83 14.05 19.82
C THR A 597 -40.76 13.16 20.64
N ARG A 598 -41.95 13.65 21.02
CA ARG A 598 -42.93 12.86 21.78
C ARG A 598 -43.47 11.68 20.99
N ALA A 599 -43.69 11.86 19.69
CA ALA A 599 -44.12 10.77 18.82
C ALA A 599 -43.04 9.69 18.71
N CYS A 600 -41.80 10.09 18.43
CA CYS A 600 -40.63 9.21 18.34
C CYS A 600 -40.43 8.41 19.64
N ALA A 601 -40.40 9.09 20.80
CA ALA A 601 -40.27 8.44 22.10
C ALA A 601 -41.45 7.50 22.40
N GLY A 602 -42.68 7.90 22.07
CA GLY A 602 -43.88 7.08 22.25
C GLY A 602 -43.87 5.81 21.40
N ILE A 603 -43.43 5.89 20.14
CA ILE A 603 -43.26 4.73 19.26
C ILE A 603 -42.19 3.79 19.82
N ALA A 604 -41.04 4.33 20.23
CA ALA A 604 -39.94 3.54 20.81
C ALA A 604 -40.36 2.82 22.11
N ALA A 605 -41.10 3.51 22.98
CA ALA A 605 -41.63 2.94 24.21
C ALA A 605 -42.66 1.83 23.93
N ALA A 606 -43.61 2.08 23.02
CA ALA A 606 -44.64 1.10 22.64
C ALA A 606 -44.06 -0.14 21.93
N ALA A 607 -42.96 0.03 21.19
CA ALA A 607 -42.23 -1.07 20.55
C ALA A 607 -41.29 -1.81 21.54
N GLU A 608 -41.16 -1.35 22.78
CA GLU A 608 -40.30 -1.97 23.79
C GLU A 608 -38.84 -2.15 23.30
N VAL A 609 -38.31 -1.13 22.61
CA VAL A 609 -36.95 -1.19 22.07
C VAL A 609 -35.90 -1.18 23.19
N GLY A 610 -34.75 -1.80 22.93
CA GLY A 610 -33.63 -1.79 23.86
C GLY A 610 -33.07 -0.38 24.02
N VAL A 611 -32.75 0.27 22.91
CA VAL A 611 -32.13 1.59 22.84
C VAL A 611 -32.68 2.36 21.63
N LEU A 612 -32.97 3.65 21.84
CA LEU A 612 -33.37 4.59 20.80
C LEU A 612 -32.18 5.48 20.42
N VAL A 613 -31.92 5.58 19.12
CA VAL A 613 -30.96 6.49 18.51
C VAL A 613 -31.75 7.52 17.69
N PRO A 614 -32.12 8.66 18.30
CA PRO A 614 -32.86 9.70 17.61
C PRO A 614 -31.92 10.46 16.66
N PHE A 615 -32.39 10.82 15.46
CA PHE A 615 -31.59 11.55 14.49
C PHE A 615 -32.45 12.41 13.54
N HIS A 616 -31.81 13.00 12.52
CA HIS A 616 -32.42 13.89 11.54
C HIS A 616 -33.08 15.10 12.21
N PHE A 617 -32.38 15.69 13.17
CA PHE A 617 -32.89 16.85 13.91
C PHE A 617 -32.93 18.08 13.01
N SER A 618 -34.00 18.86 13.12
CA SER A 618 -34.05 20.14 12.43
C SER A 618 -32.90 21.04 12.89
N ARG A 619 -32.19 21.63 11.92
CA ARG A 619 -31.06 22.54 12.14
C ARG A 619 -31.37 23.68 13.12
N ARG A 620 -32.65 24.04 13.27
CA ARG A 620 -33.11 25.04 14.24
C ARG A 620 -32.73 24.75 15.69
N TYR A 621 -32.45 23.49 16.04
CA TYR A 621 -32.04 23.12 17.41
C TYR A 621 -30.52 22.93 17.57
N GLN A 622 -29.70 23.22 16.55
CA GLN A 622 -28.25 23.06 16.64
C GLN A 622 -27.61 23.88 17.77
N ALA A 623 -28.16 25.06 18.06
CA ALA A 623 -27.68 25.91 19.15
C ALA A 623 -28.04 25.37 20.55
N ASN A 624 -29.03 24.47 20.65
CA ASN A 624 -29.42 23.82 21.90
C ASN A 624 -29.92 22.37 21.66
N PRO A 625 -29.01 21.43 21.34
CA PRO A 625 -29.36 20.04 21.07
C PRO A 625 -29.94 19.33 22.31
N GLU A 626 -29.51 19.72 23.51
CA GLU A 626 -29.95 19.13 24.77
C GLU A 626 -31.47 19.20 24.94
N ALA A 627 -32.12 20.27 24.47
CA ALA A 627 -33.57 20.38 24.55
C ALA A 627 -34.31 19.24 23.81
N VAL A 628 -33.73 18.73 22.71
CA VAL A 628 -34.28 17.59 21.96
C VAL A 628 -34.14 16.31 22.78
N TYR A 629 -32.96 16.07 23.35
CA TYR A 629 -32.69 14.89 24.16
C TYR A 629 -33.45 14.89 25.48
N ASP A 630 -33.61 16.03 26.14
CA ASP A 630 -34.37 16.16 27.38
C ASP A 630 -35.85 15.83 27.14
N GLU A 631 -36.47 16.36 26.07
CA GLU A 631 -37.86 16.02 25.75
C GLU A 631 -38.03 14.55 25.36
N LEU A 632 -37.12 13.99 24.55
CA LEU A 632 -37.12 12.55 24.24
C LEU A 632 -36.97 11.70 25.51
N GLY A 633 -36.10 12.12 26.43
CA GLY A 633 -35.79 11.41 27.67
C GLY A 633 -36.98 11.29 28.62
N THR A 634 -37.92 12.25 28.56
CA THR A 634 -39.18 12.16 29.32
C THR A 634 -40.07 11.01 28.86
N GLY A 635 -40.07 10.70 27.56
CA GLY A 635 -40.87 9.61 26.98
C GLY A 635 -40.12 8.28 26.90
N PHE A 636 -38.79 8.31 26.78
CA PHE A 636 -37.96 7.11 26.66
C PHE A 636 -36.53 7.35 27.20
N PRO A 637 -36.14 6.75 28.34
CA PRO A 637 -34.88 7.10 29.02
C PRO A 637 -33.62 6.44 28.41
N ARG A 638 -33.75 5.38 27.58
CA ARG A 638 -32.61 4.63 27.02
C ARG A 638 -32.14 5.21 25.68
N LEU A 639 -31.70 6.46 25.71
CA LEU A 639 -31.23 7.21 24.53
C LEU A 639 -29.71 7.04 24.31
N LEU A 640 -29.28 7.09 23.06
CA LEU A 640 -27.88 7.27 22.66
C LEU A 640 -27.72 8.53 21.81
N GLY A 641 -26.57 9.19 21.93
CA GLY A 641 -26.23 10.39 21.16
C GLY A 641 -26.17 11.69 21.97
N ARG A 642 -26.46 11.63 23.27
CA ARG A 642 -26.14 12.70 24.23
C ARG A 642 -24.63 12.80 24.44
#